data_AF-A0A2S7VKU6-F1
#
_entry.id   AF-A0A2S7VKU6-F1
#
_cell.length_a   1.000
_cell.length_b   1.000
_cell.length_c   1.000
_cell.angle_alpha   90.00
_cell.angle_beta   90.00
_cell.angle_gamma   90.00
#
_symmetry.space_group_name_H-M   'P 1'
#
loop_
_entity.id
_entity.type
_entity.pdbx_description
1 polymer ?
#
loop_
_entity_poly.entity_id
_entity_poly.type
_entity_poly.pdbx_seq_one_letter_code
_entity_poly.pdbx_strand_id
1 'polypeptide(L)'
;MQTVLMNNFKRTSIAMACAFMSVNVHATANIFAHLTDSEHFRTYPYIDKAYQEQKNKQYNAALEEVDHALIIVPNHVPFLKFAYQLAVSAGKPIETQLKYLTQIPKNERGNDILNLWLNNAKNGEFYTQEQLKKIADTLTTTQMQSLFANNLYNLDKKYGSTKALQWSYNKPEKYKSLITLRYEAYHLYSDKKYVEAQLILDSIYQSHSSNQTDLKYLALTTLMNGNEIKALTYASKLISLTDQQEFYNQYIEHLLATYQYKKARKELNRLYDNNELSGELIKQRDYLNSLDEQVINEFAEMTPCLKQAMNGISEDNITQAKMKLKQCDPQIDSTMWIKLADKLSLYSQIEQIDFKKNSAEKLKTVVLLTHYKNQRAWSNIINLLKDNDHRESFGRELAYAYSKEKKYSKSAKVSFQIYKKDHHNSDLVHAVFNALQSSNGDKLAASMIKYGLQTNKQKLLADRKIVNNIIDIAQRDITLFTPQIIADANRNKVTLSPEVWQLQHQCKMVDGLVTNNDYLNQAIAYCVVNSDPLKAAEQYQATIKHSPTVQQSLVLGQWFAKAKAYKVSATYWHNVVRNTSDLKKLPPYSRYLYIETMNELGQTKRANQDWLESNFDKQNEQWWQLGIDIAEKMDDKAAVISRIEQGIDHTQSSELTKDLAEYIAKNNDTDLAKKLFESDKTGNASALLGYQTHKKDPELAQQAFANAYQHLKYKKDVNMTAQYADIANKNGDTELSSQLYKAAIDQELTSPAPDKKLINYLQSSHKNINLGWKYNVAGWIGTDQQQAMPGVSSGTGNYFLYGEAKYYFEHPWLPRSAVSIAALSNGGFAHISSGNTTDLDLSYQVQPIARHETYLKAGVRQRVSGDNHKTRPYVRVSSNVLSNDKWSKEWKPDLNHWLYQNVYADGLLYLDNTADYILFGRYEIGQTFKMENDYQQRLTPYTFIQWADDSENTSTVAGLGASWNWKSHNTKYNGLDVDSEVGLEWQHTLQSSQINKSDDAVLLRFSLSF
;
A
#
# COMPACT_ATOMS: atom_id res chain seq x y z
N MET A 1 -8.30 -20.11 -45.17
CA MET A 1 -9.40 -20.95 -44.64
C MET A 1 -9.08 -21.26 -43.20
N GLN A 2 -9.46 -20.38 -42.27
CA GLN A 2 -10.73 -20.43 -41.53
C GLN A 2 -10.83 -21.62 -40.56
N THR A 3 -10.53 -21.31 -39.28
CA THR A 3 -11.32 -21.63 -38.07
C THR A 3 -12.06 -22.97 -38.02
N VAL A 4 -11.67 -23.84 -37.08
CA VAL A 4 -12.43 -24.22 -35.85
C VAL A 4 -11.84 -25.53 -35.27
N LEU A 5 -11.64 -25.54 -33.94
CA LEU A 5 -11.34 -26.67 -33.03
C LEU A 5 -9.89 -27.16 -32.89
N MET A 6 -9.56 -27.49 -31.63
CA MET A 6 -8.38 -28.19 -31.11
C MET A 6 -7.15 -27.32 -30.76
N ASN A 7 -7.27 -26.58 -29.66
CA ASN A 7 -6.12 -26.21 -28.84
C ASN A 7 -6.41 -26.60 -27.38
N ASN A 8 -5.83 -27.73 -26.93
CA ASN A 8 -5.67 -28.09 -25.51
C ASN A 8 -4.67 -29.25 -25.39
N PHE A 9 -3.36 -28.95 -25.50
CA PHE A 9 -2.29 -29.92 -25.21
C PHE A 9 -1.22 -29.29 -24.32
N LYS A 10 -1.40 -29.46 -23.00
CA LYS A 10 -0.36 -29.71 -21.97
C LYS A 10 -1.03 -29.77 -20.59
N ARG A 11 -1.69 -30.89 -20.29
CA ARG A 11 -2.14 -31.28 -18.94
C ARG A 11 -1.56 -32.67 -18.61
N THR A 12 -0.29 -32.72 -18.27
CA THR A 12 0.38 -33.92 -17.76
C THR A 12 1.37 -33.52 -16.67
N SER A 13 0.87 -32.91 -15.60
CA SER A 13 1.57 -32.77 -14.31
C SER A 13 0.61 -32.64 -13.12
N ILE A 14 -0.68 -32.99 -13.31
CA ILE A 14 -1.68 -33.09 -12.24
C ILE A 14 -2.34 -34.46 -12.38
N ALA A 15 -1.62 -35.51 -12.01
CA ALA A 15 -2.15 -36.86 -11.83
C ALA A 15 -1.56 -37.54 -10.58
N MET A 16 -0.93 -36.76 -9.69
CA MET A 16 -0.38 -37.21 -8.40
C MET A 16 -1.02 -36.42 -7.23
N ALA A 17 -2.25 -35.93 -7.46
CA ALA A 17 -3.14 -35.30 -6.47
C ALA A 17 -4.60 -35.83 -6.54
N CYS A 18 -4.90 -36.81 -7.40
CA CYS A 18 -6.26 -37.37 -7.56
C CYS A 18 -6.38 -38.83 -7.09
N ALA A 19 -5.55 -39.24 -6.12
CA ALA A 19 -5.67 -40.54 -5.46
C ALA A 19 -5.89 -40.44 -3.94
N PHE A 20 -6.13 -39.23 -3.40
CA PHE A 20 -6.54 -39.01 -2.01
C PHE A 20 -7.69 -37.98 -1.84
N MET A 21 -8.32 -37.52 -2.92
CA MET A 21 -9.56 -36.71 -2.87
C MET A 21 -10.56 -37.08 -4.00
N SER A 22 -10.63 -38.37 -4.30
CA SER A 22 -11.73 -38.97 -5.06
C SER A 22 -12.30 -40.15 -4.26
N VAL A 23 -12.75 -39.83 -3.05
CA VAL A 23 -13.92 -40.50 -2.45
C VAL A 23 -15.06 -39.48 -2.43
N ASN A 24 -15.32 -38.85 -3.57
CA ASN A 24 -16.71 -38.64 -3.95
C ASN A 24 -17.16 -40.02 -4.42
N VAL A 25 -17.67 -40.81 -3.48
CA VAL A 25 -18.68 -41.81 -3.83
C VAL A 25 -19.65 -41.07 -4.74
N HIS A 26 -19.86 -41.58 -5.93
CA HIS A 26 -21.11 -41.37 -6.62
C HIS A 26 -22.23 -41.77 -5.65
N ALA A 27 -22.72 -40.83 -4.85
CA ALA A 27 -24.08 -40.87 -4.34
C ALA A 27 -25.00 -40.54 -5.52
N THR A 28 -25.01 -41.44 -6.50
CA THR A 28 -26.11 -41.62 -7.44
C THR A 28 -26.66 -43.05 -7.34
N ALA A 29 -26.25 -43.83 -6.34
CA ALA A 29 -26.89 -45.08 -5.96
C ALA A 29 -27.24 -45.01 -4.47
N ASN A 30 -28.53 -45.16 -4.16
CA ASN A 30 -29.00 -45.30 -2.79
C ASN A 30 -28.19 -46.43 -2.12
N ILE A 31 -27.43 -46.17 -1.05
CA ILE A 31 -26.66 -47.22 -0.35
C ILE A 31 -27.60 -48.29 0.23
N PHE A 32 -28.90 -48.02 0.31
CA PHE A 32 -29.95 -48.97 0.68
C PHE A 32 -30.72 -49.52 -0.54
N ALA A 33 -30.19 -49.34 -1.77
CA ALA A 33 -30.83 -49.83 -2.99
C ALA A 33 -31.03 -51.35 -2.93
N HIS A 34 -32.21 -51.81 -3.32
CA HIS A 34 -32.58 -53.23 -3.31
C HIS A 34 -32.70 -53.87 -1.91
N LEU A 35 -32.74 -53.07 -0.85
CA LEU A 35 -33.19 -53.53 0.47
C LEU A 35 -34.70 -53.42 0.60
N THR A 36 -35.31 -54.35 1.35
CA THR A 36 -36.70 -54.20 1.81
C THR A 36 -36.80 -53.07 2.84
N ASP A 37 -37.99 -52.49 3.03
CA ASP A 37 -38.21 -51.43 4.02
C ASP A 37 -37.81 -51.86 5.45
N SER A 38 -38.02 -53.14 5.78
CA SER A 38 -37.59 -53.72 7.06
C SER A 38 -36.07 -53.85 7.18
N GLU A 39 -35.37 -54.23 6.12
CA GLU A 39 -33.90 -54.31 6.11
C GLU A 39 -33.29 -52.91 6.15
N HIS A 40 -33.85 -51.97 5.39
CA HIS A 40 -33.45 -50.57 5.44
C HIS A 40 -33.64 -50.00 6.85
N PHE A 41 -34.82 -50.14 7.46
CA PHE A 41 -35.07 -49.65 8.83
C PHE A 41 -34.09 -50.23 9.86
N ARG A 42 -33.78 -51.53 9.76
CA ARG A 42 -32.88 -52.22 10.71
C ARG A 42 -31.40 -51.92 10.48
N THR A 43 -31.00 -51.60 9.25
CA THR A 43 -29.61 -51.30 8.90
C THR A 43 -29.29 -49.81 8.94
N TYR A 44 -30.30 -48.94 8.82
CA TYR A 44 -30.16 -47.50 8.78
C TYR A 44 -29.39 -46.91 9.97
N PRO A 45 -29.69 -47.27 11.24
CA PRO A 45 -28.94 -46.71 12.38
C PRO A 45 -27.45 -47.03 12.31
N TYR A 46 -27.10 -48.24 11.86
CA TYR A 46 -25.72 -48.69 11.73
C TYR A 46 -25.00 -47.99 10.58
N ILE A 47 -25.64 -47.85 9.41
CA ILE A 47 -25.04 -47.17 8.26
C ILE A 47 -24.94 -45.66 8.48
N ASP A 48 -25.93 -45.02 9.10
CA ASP A 48 -25.87 -43.59 9.45
C ASP A 48 -24.75 -43.34 10.46
N LYS A 49 -24.66 -44.16 11.51
CA LYS A 49 -23.56 -44.10 12.48
C LYS A 49 -22.21 -44.38 11.81
N ALA A 50 -22.11 -45.34 10.90
CA ALA A 50 -20.89 -45.60 10.14
C ALA A 50 -20.43 -44.39 9.32
N TYR A 51 -21.35 -43.66 8.67
CA TYR A 51 -21.03 -42.42 7.95
C TYR A 51 -20.59 -41.30 8.90
N GLN A 52 -21.21 -41.17 10.08
CA GLN A 52 -20.79 -40.23 11.11
C GLN A 52 -19.38 -40.54 11.60
N GLU A 53 -19.09 -41.81 11.91
CA GLU A 53 -17.77 -42.25 12.36
C GLU A 53 -16.71 -42.12 11.26
N GLN A 54 -17.06 -42.39 9.99
CA GLN A 54 -16.19 -42.12 8.85
C GLN A 54 -15.86 -40.62 8.74
N LYS A 55 -16.85 -39.74 8.91
CA LYS A 55 -16.65 -38.28 8.91
C LYS A 55 -15.74 -37.83 10.05
N ASN A 56 -15.82 -38.50 11.20
CA ASN A 56 -14.94 -38.31 12.35
C ASN A 56 -13.56 -38.98 12.20
N LYS A 57 -13.27 -39.60 11.04
CA LYS A 57 -12.06 -40.38 10.74
C LYS A 57 -11.87 -41.60 11.66
N GLN A 58 -12.92 -42.05 12.34
CA GLN A 58 -12.93 -43.25 13.17
C GLN A 58 -13.25 -44.49 12.31
N TYR A 59 -12.38 -44.79 11.34
CA TYR A 59 -12.67 -45.82 10.33
C TYR A 59 -12.85 -47.24 10.88
N ASN A 60 -12.24 -47.57 12.03
CA ASN A 60 -12.46 -48.85 12.70
C ASN A 60 -13.88 -48.95 13.29
N ALA A 61 -14.32 -47.90 13.98
CA ALA A 61 -15.68 -47.82 14.52
C ALA A 61 -16.70 -47.80 13.38
N ALA A 62 -16.46 -47.01 12.34
CA ALA A 62 -17.30 -47.00 11.14
C ALA A 62 -17.42 -48.39 10.50
N LEU A 63 -16.32 -49.15 10.42
CA LEU A 63 -16.32 -50.50 9.88
C LEU A 63 -17.11 -51.47 10.77
N GLU A 64 -16.98 -51.39 12.10
CA GLU A 64 -17.77 -52.21 13.03
C GLU A 64 -19.27 -51.97 12.87
N GLU A 65 -19.68 -50.72 12.68
CA GLU A 65 -21.07 -50.37 12.41
C GLU A 65 -21.55 -50.93 11.05
N VAL A 66 -20.75 -50.85 9.98
CA VAL A 66 -21.11 -51.52 8.71
C VAL A 66 -21.14 -53.05 8.86
N ASP A 67 -20.27 -53.65 9.66
CA ASP A 67 -20.30 -55.09 9.96
C ASP A 67 -21.61 -55.47 10.66
N HIS A 68 -22.13 -54.64 11.57
CA HIS A 68 -23.46 -54.84 12.16
C HIS A 68 -24.58 -54.81 11.11
N ALA A 69 -24.50 -53.88 10.13
CA ALA A 69 -25.43 -53.85 9.01
C ALA A 69 -25.31 -55.10 8.11
N LEU A 70 -24.08 -55.58 7.87
CA LEU A 70 -23.83 -56.80 7.08
C LEU A 70 -24.26 -58.09 7.80
N ILE A 71 -24.38 -58.11 9.13
CA ILE A 71 -25.01 -59.25 9.83
C ILE A 71 -26.49 -59.38 9.42
N ILE A 72 -27.17 -58.26 9.18
CA ILE A 72 -28.59 -58.22 8.82
C ILE A 72 -28.76 -58.51 7.32
N VAL A 73 -27.89 -57.94 6.47
CA VAL A 73 -27.92 -58.11 5.00
C VAL A 73 -26.55 -58.51 4.43
N PRO A 74 -26.13 -59.78 4.59
CA PRO A 74 -24.74 -60.20 4.35
C PRO A 74 -24.26 -60.09 2.90
N ASN A 75 -25.15 -60.19 1.93
CA ASN A 75 -24.81 -60.17 0.51
C ASN A 75 -25.04 -58.81 -0.15
N HIS A 76 -25.33 -57.77 0.64
CA HIS A 76 -25.67 -56.45 0.11
C HIS A 76 -24.43 -55.75 -0.48
N VAL A 77 -24.31 -55.74 -1.81
CA VAL A 77 -23.11 -55.28 -2.53
C VAL A 77 -22.70 -53.85 -2.19
N PRO A 78 -23.61 -52.84 -2.10
CA PRO A 78 -23.23 -51.50 -1.66
C PRO A 78 -22.61 -51.47 -0.25
N PHE A 79 -23.10 -52.29 0.69
CA PHE A 79 -22.52 -52.37 2.04
C PHE A 79 -21.16 -53.08 2.03
N LEU A 80 -21.02 -54.15 1.23
CA LEU A 80 -19.73 -54.83 1.06
C LEU A 80 -18.67 -53.90 0.44
N LYS A 81 -19.04 -53.06 -0.53
CA LYS A 81 -18.15 -52.04 -1.11
C LYS A 81 -17.83 -50.93 -0.11
N PHE A 82 -18.80 -50.51 0.71
CA PHE A 82 -18.57 -49.51 1.75
C PHE A 82 -17.66 -50.04 2.87
N ALA A 83 -17.89 -51.27 3.34
CA ALA A 83 -17.04 -51.97 4.30
C ALA A 83 -15.61 -52.14 3.76
N TYR A 84 -15.45 -52.49 2.48
CA TYR A 84 -14.14 -52.54 1.84
C TYR A 84 -13.42 -51.17 1.87
N GLN A 85 -14.10 -50.08 1.49
CA GLN A 85 -13.52 -48.73 1.52
C GLN A 85 -13.12 -48.28 2.94
N LEU A 86 -13.94 -48.62 3.93
CA LEU A 86 -13.63 -48.35 5.34
C LEU A 86 -12.49 -49.21 5.84
N ALA A 87 -12.42 -50.50 5.48
CA ALA A 87 -11.33 -51.39 5.83
C ALA A 87 -9.98 -50.93 5.25
N VAL A 88 -9.98 -50.40 4.02
CA VAL A 88 -8.80 -49.74 3.42
C VAL A 88 -8.41 -48.50 4.23
N SER A 89 -9.39 -47.64 4.54
CA SER A 89 -9.17 -46.37 5.26
C SER A 89 -8.74 -46.58 6.72
N ALA A 90 -9.19 -47.68 7.35
CA ALA A 90 -8.82 -48.13 8.69
C ALA A 90 -7.48 -48.87 8.76
N GLY A 91 -6.84 -49.12 7.61
CA GLY A 91 -5.59 -49.87 7.54
C GLY A 91 -5.71 -51.33 7.97
N LYS A 92 -6.88 -51.96 7.78
CA LYS A 92 -7.07 -53.38 8.13
C LYS A 92 -6.17 -54.28 7.26
N PRO A 93 -5.76 -55.46 7.77
CA PRO A 93 -4.99 -56.42 6.99
C PRO A 93 -5.66 -56.80 5.66
N ILE A 94 -4.86 -57.15 4.66
CA ILE A 94 -5.33 -57.44 3.31
C ILE A 94 -6.33 -58.60 3.27
N GLU A 95 -6.20 -59.57 4.17
CA GLU A 95 -7.13 -60.69 4.35
C GLU A 95 -8.52 -60.19 4.76
N THR A 96 -8.57 -59.16 5.63
CA THR A 96 -9.82 -58.55 6.08
C THR A 96 -10.48 -57.75 4.95
N GLN A 97 -9.68 -57.06 4.13
CA GLN A 97 -10.19 -56.35 2.95
C GLN A 97 -10.71 -57.33 1.87
N LEU A 98 -10.00 -58.44 1.64
CA LEU A 98 -10.39 -59.51 0.73
C LEU A 98 -11.68 -60.22 1.18
N LYS A 99 -11.94 -60.34 2.48
CA LYS A 99 -13.19 -60.90 3.01
C LYS A 99 -14.44 -60.22 2.43
N TYR A 100 -14.43 -58.89 2.30
CA TYR A 100 -15.59 -58.16 1.77
C TYR A 100 -15.68 -58.27 0.25
N LEU A 101 -14.55 -58.15 -0.46
CA LEU A 101 -14.52 -58.25 -1.92
C LEU A 101 -14.85 -59.65 -2.46
N THR A 102 -14.52 -60.70 -1.71
CA THR A 102 -14.80 -62.09 -2.11
C THR A 102 -16.27 -62.48 -1.91
N GLN A 103 -17.05 -61.73 -1.13
CA GLN A 103 -18.50 -61.90 -0.98
C GLN A 103 -19.30 -61.23 -2.10
N ILE A 104 -18.72 -60.24 -2.79
CA ILE A 104 -19.34 -59.62 -3.97
C ILE A 104 -19.38 -60.66 -5.11
N PRO A 105 -20.45 -60.78 -5.91
CA PRO A 105 -20.49 -61.65 -7.08
C PRO A 105 -19.37 -61.35 -8.10
N LYS A 106 -18.78 -62.39 -8.73
CA LYS A 106 -17.59 -62.24 -9.62
C LYS A 106 -17.79 -61.23 -10.76
N ASN A 107 -19.00 -61.16 -11.31
CA ASN A 107 -19.41 -60.23 -12.37
C ASN A 107 -19.51 -58.76 -11.89
N GLU A 108 -19.61 -58.52 -10.58
CA GLU A 108 -19.78 -57.19 -9.98
C GLU A 108 -18.52 -56.65 -9.27
N ARG A 109 -17.48 -57.49 -9.14
CA ARG A 109 -16.17 -57.15 -8.54
C ARG A 109 -15.29 -56.23 -9.40
N GLY A 110 -15.48 -56.22 -10.72
CA GLY A 110 -14.64 -55.47 -11.65
C GLY A 110 -13.13 -55.67 -11.41
N ASN A 111 -12.40 -54.55 -11.27
CA ASN A 111 -10.97 -54.54 -10.96
C ASN A 111 -10.67 -54.34 -9.47
N ASP A 112 -11.65 -54.46 -8.57
CA ASP A 112 -11.48 -54.10 -7.16
C ASP A 112 -10.43 -54.99 -6.45
N ILE A 113 -10.41 -56.30 -6.72
CA ILE A 113 -9.38 -57.22 -6.20
C ILE A 113 -8.00 -56.89 -6.81
N LEU A 114 -7.93 -56.58 -8.10
CA LEU A 114 -6.69 -56.15 -8.76
C LEU A 114 -6.16 -54.85 -8.13
N ASN A 115 -7.03 -53.86 -7.90
CA ASN A 115 -6.68 -52.57 -7.31
C ASN A 115 -6.15 -52.72 -5.88
N LEU A 116 -6.74 -53.61 -5.08
CA LEU A 116 -6.23 -53.97 -3.76
C LEU A 116 -4.80 -54.50 -3.83
N TRP A 117 -4.53 -55.45 -4.73
CA TRP A 117 -3.18 -56.00 -4.88
C TRP A 117 -2.19 -55.01 -5.51
N LEU A 118 -2.63 -54.17 -6.45
CA LEU A 118 -1.81 -53.09 -7.01
C LEU A 118 -1.43 -52.06 -5.94
N ASN A 119 -2.33 -51.75 -5.00
CA ASN A 119 -2.05 -50.85 -3.89
C ASN A 119 -1.04 -51.46 -2.91
N ASN A 120 -1.16 -52.75 -2.61
CA ASN A 120 -0.17 -53.48 -1.80
C ASN A 120 1.22 -53.53 -2.50
N ALA A 121 1.23 -53.83 -3.81
CA ALA A 121 2.44 -53.87 -4.64
C ALA A 121 3.06 -52.49 -4.91
N LYS A 122 2.40 -51.37 -4.56
CA LYS A 122 2.85 -50.01 -4.83
C LYS A 122 4.21 -49.69 -4.22
N ASN A 123 4.52 -50.32 -3.09
CA ASN A 123 5.78 -50.16 -2.38
C ASN A 123 6.86 -51.15 -2.84
N GLY A 124 6.64 -51.92 -3.92
CA GLY A 124 7.57 -52.94 -4.43
C GLY A 124 7.79 -54.05 -3.40
N GLU A 125 7.00 -55.12 -3.45
CA GLU A 125 7.09 -56.22 -2.50
C GLU A 125 7.70 -57.46 -3.16
N PHE A 126 8.65 -58.11 -2.50
CA PHE A 126 9.28 -59.33 -3.00
C PHE A 126 8.37 -60.54 -2.71
N TYR A 127 7.29 -60.70 -3.49
CA TYR A 127 6.38 -61.82 -3.29
C TYR A 127 7.10 -63.16 -3.53
N THR A 128 6.95 -64.07 -2.57
CA THR A 128 7.36 -65.47 -2.69
C THR A 128 6.47 -66.21 -3.69
N GLN A 129 6.91 -67.39 -4.12
CA GLN A 129 6.12 -68.21 -5.05
C GLN A 129 4.77 -68.65 -4.43
N GLU A 130 4.72 -68.93 -3.13
CA GLU A 130 3.49 -69.26 -2.43
C GLU A 130 2.54 -68.06 -2.33
N GLN A 131 3.06 -66.87 -2.06
CA GLN A 131 2.27 -65.64 -2.05
C GLN A 131 1.71 -65.33 -3.45
N LEU A 132 2.53 -65.44 -4.50
CA LEU A 132 2.06 -65.25 -5.87
C LEU A 132 1.00 -66.26 -6.28
N LYS A 133 1.06 -67.51 -5.78
CA LYS A 133 0.01 -68.50 -5.99
C LYS A 133 -1.29 -68.07 -5.33
N LYS A 134 -1.26 -67.69 -4.04
CA LYS A 134 -2.43 -67.19 -3.31
C LYS A 134 -3.06 -65.95 -3.97
N ILE A 135 -2.22 -65.04 -4.48
CA ILE A 135 -2.67 -63.87 -5.21
C ILE A 135 -3.34 -64.28 -6.53
N ALA A 136 -2.68 -65.17 -7.30
CA ALA A 136 -3.20 -65.66 -8.58
C ALA A 136 -4.55 -66.38 -8.43
N ASP A 137 -4.81 -67.08 -7.32
CA ASP A 137 -6.09 -67.73 -7.04
C ASP A 137 -7.25 -66.72 -6.90
N THR A 138 -6.94 -65.44 -6.65
CA THR A 138 -7.93 -64.35 -6.54
C THR A 138 -8.09 -63.52 -7.81
N LEU A 139 -7.25 -63.73 -8.84
CA LEU A 139 -7.18 -62.91 -10.06
C LEU A 139 -7.36 -63.76 -11.32
N THR A 140 -7.81 -63.14 -12.41
CA THR A 140 -7.69 -63.78 -13.73
C THR A 140 -6.23 -63.78 -14.21
N THR A 141 -5.88 -64.64 -15.18
CA THR A 141 -4.53 -64.68 -15.76
C THR A 141 -4.04 -63.31 -16.24
N THR A 142 -4.90 -62.54 -16.91
CA THR A 142 -4.58 -61.20 -17.41
C THR A 142 -4.39 -60.18 -16.27
N GLN A 143 -5.20 -60.27 -15.22
CA GLN A 143 -5.06 -59.42 -14.02
C GLN A 143 -3.76 -59.78 -13.26
N MET A 144 -3.42 -61.06 -13.17
CA MET A 144 -2.18 -61.53 -12.55
C MET A 144 -0.95 -61.06 -13.31
N GLN A 145 -0.96 -61.15 -14.65
CA GLN A 145 0.12 -60.64 -15.50
C GLN A 145 0.31 -59.12 -15.34
N SER A 146 -0.79 -58.38 -15.23
CA SER A 146 -0.77 -56.93 -15.00
C SER A 146 -0.23 -56.57 -13.62
N LEU A 147 -0.63 -57.29 -12.57
CA LEU A 147 -0.07 -57.11 -11.23
C LEU A 147 1.42 -57.46 -11.20
N PHE A 148 1.82 -58.57 -11.82
CA PHE A 148 3.20 -59.03 -11.84
C PHE A 148 4.12 -58.01 -12.54
N ALA A 149 3.70 -57.48 -13.69
CA ALA A 149 4.43 -56.42 -14.39
C ALA A 149 4.50 -55.13 -13.55
N ASN A 150 3.40 -54.69 -12.93
CA ASN A 150 3.40 -53.51 -12.07
C ASN A 150 4.32 -53.67 -10.86
N ASN A 151 4.29 -54.83 -10.20
CA ASN A 151 5.17 -55.10 -9.07
C ASN A 151 6.65 -55.13 -9.50
N LEU A 152 6.96 -55.69 -10.67
CA LEU A 152 8.32 -55.66 -11.23
C LEU A 152 8.83 -54.22 -11.41
N TYR A 153 8.04 -53.33 -12.02
CA TYR A 153 8.43 -51.92 -12.18
C TYR A 153 8.51 -51.17 -10.83
N ASN A 154 7.68 -51.51 -9.85
CA ASN A 154 7.77 -50.93 -8.51
C ASN A 154 9.02 -51.43 -7.75
N LEU A 155 9.39 -52.71 -7.93
CA LEU A 155 10.63 -53.27 -7.40
C LEU A 155 11.86 -52.60 -8.01
N ASP A 156 11.86 -52.38 -9.33
CA ASP A 156 12.92 -51.65 -10.03
C ASP A 156 13.08 -50.24 -9.47
N LYS A 157 11.98 -49.49 -9.41
CA LYS A 157 11.96 -48.13 -8.89
C LYS A 157 12.49 -48.01 -7.46
N LYS A 158 12.28 -49.04 -6.63
CA LYS A 158 12.65 -49.00 -5.20
C LYS A 158 14.00 -49.61 -4.88
N TYR A 159 14.35 -50.73 -5.50
CA TYR A 159 15.52 -51.53 -5.14
C TYR A 159 16.56 -51.64 -6.26
N GLY A 160 16.27 -51.04 -7.42
CA GLY A 160 17.11 -51.08 -8.61
C GLY A 160 16.86 -52.31 -9.48
N SER A 161 17.22 -52.16 -10.74
CA SER A 161 17.00 -53.13 -11.81
C SER A 161 17.55 -54.51 -11.51
N THR A 162 18.73 -54.61 -10.90
CA THR A 162 19.38 -55.90 -10.60
C THR A 162 18.55 -56.76 -9.64
N LYS A 163 18.01 -56.17 -8.57
CA LYS A 163 17.18 -56.90 -7.59
C LYS A 163 15.80 -57.24 -8.14
N ALA A 164 15.23 -56.33 -8.93
CA ALA A 164 13.95 -56.52 -9.60
C ALA A 164 14.03 -57.66 -10.64
N LEU A 165 15.10 -57.67 -11.45
CA LEU A 165 15.42 -58.72 -12.40
C LEU A 165 15.59 -60.08 -11.70
N GLN A 166 16.41 -60.14 -10.64
CA GLN A 166 16.64 -61.37 -9.89
C GLN A 166 15.35 -61.96 -9.31
N TRP A 167 14.43 -61.10 -8.86
CA TRP A 167 13.13 -61.54 -8.36
C TRP A 167 12.27 -62.14 -9.48
N SER A 168 12.14 -61.43 -10.61
CA SER A 168 11.26 -61.79 -11.73
C SER A 168 11.75 -63.03 -12.46
N TYR A 169 13.05 -63.10 -12.76
CA TYR A 169 13.66 -64.17 -13.54
C TYR A 169 13.35 -65.55 -12.94
N ASN A 170 13.41 -65.65 -11.60
CA ASN A 170 13.17 -66.87 -10.83
C ASN A 170 11.68 -67.18 -10.56
N LYS A 171 10.74 -66.62 -11.33
CA LYS A 171 9.29 -66.87 -11.16
C LYS A 171 8.67 -67.58 -12.36
N PRO A 172 7.56 -68.32 -12.16
CA PRO A 172 6.90 -69.04 -13.24
C PRO A 172 6.49 -68.14 -14.41
N GLU A 173 6.76 -68.60 -15.63
CA GLU A 173 6.47 -67.88 -16.87
C GLU A 173 4.98 -67.56 -17.05
N LYS A 174 4.07 -68.39 -16.54
CA LYS A 174 2.62 -68.16 -16.57
C LYS A 174 2.16 -66.84 -15.93
N TYR A 175 2.96 -66.25 -15.04
CA TYR A 175 2.69 -64.95 -14.42
C TYR A 175 3.31 -63.78 -15.19
N LYS A 176 4.25 -64.06 -16.08
CA LYS A 176 4.98 -63.06 -16.85
C LYS A 176 4.14 -62.62 -18.04
N SER A 177 4.06 -61.32 -18.23
CA SER A 177 3.54 -60.73 -19.47
C SER A 177 4.67 -60.58 -20.49
N LEU A 178 4.33 -60.28 -21.74
CA LEU A 178 5.34 -59.92 -22.75
C LEU A 178 6.19 -58.72 -22.30
N ILE A 179 5.60 -57.76 -21.57
CA ILE A 179 6.31 -56.60 -21.01
C ILE A 179 7.34 -57.05 -19.96
N THR A 180 6.98 -58.03 -19.14
CA THR A 180 7.87 -58.64 -18.13
C THR A 180 9.06 -59.33 -18.79
N LEU A 181 8.82 -60.13 -19.83
CA LEU A 181 9.90 -60.82 -20.56
C LEU A 181 10.85 -59.84 -21.24
N ARG A 182 10.32 -58.76 -21.83
CA ARG A 182 11.14 -57.67 -22.39
C ARG A 182 12.01 -57.00 -21.34
N TYR A 183 11.42 -56.68 -20.19
CA TYR A 183 12.16 -56.12 -19.06
C TYR A 183 13.33 -57.04 -18.66
N GLU A 184 13.07 -58.33 -18.50
CA GLU A 184 14.10 -59.30 -18.14
C GLU A 184 15.23 -59.35 -19.18
N ALA A 185 14.88 -59.49 -20.45
CA ALA A 185 15.84 -59.56 -21.56
C ALA A 185 16.75 -58.33 -21.64
N TYR A 186 16.18 -57.12 -21.58
CA TYR A 186 16.95 -55.90 -21.75
C TYR A 186 17.86 -55.63 -20.54
N HIS A 187 17.40 -55.93 -19.33
CA HIS A 187 18.23 -55.78 -18.14
C HIS A 187 19.32 -56.85 -18.04
N LEU A 188 19.08 -58.09 -18.49
CA LEU A 188 20.14 -59.09 -18.61
C LEU A 188 21.24 -58.65 -19.59
N TYR A 189 20.85 -58.03 -20.71
CA TYR A 189 21.81 -57.41 -21.63
C TYR A 189 22.62 -56.30 -20.95
N SER A 190 21.97 -55.39 -20.21
CA SER A 190 22.66 -54.33 -19.46
C SER A 190 23.62 -54.89 -18.40
N ASP A 191 23.27 -56.00 -17.75
CA ASP A 191 24.10 -56.69 -16.76
C ASP A 191 25.19 -57.59 -17.39
N LYS A 192 25.38 -57.52 -18.72
CA LYS A 192 26.34 -58.31 -19.52
C LYS A 192 26.11 -59.83 -19.45
N LYS A 193 24.90 -60.26 -19.07
CA LYS A 193 24.45 -61.66 -19.05
C LYS A 193 23.85 -62.03 -20.39
N TYR A 194 24.70 -61.97 -21.41
CA TYR A 194 24.29 -62.05 -22.81
C TYR A 194 23.71 -63.43 -23.17
N VAL A 195 24.18 -64.51 -22.56
CA VAL A 195 23.65 -65.86 -22.82
C VAL A 195 22.20 -65.98 -22.35
N GLU A 196 21.90 -65.49 -21.15
CA GLU A 196 20.57 -65.54 -20.56
C GLU A 196 19.59 -64.57 -21.25
N ALA A 197 20.07 -63.38 -21.65
CA ALA A 197 19.28 -62.44 -22.44
C ALA A 197 18.86 -63.03 -23.79
N GLN A 198 19.79 -63.75 -24.45
CA GLN A 198 19.55 -64.37 -25.75
C GLN A 198 18.40 -65.39 -25.70
N LEU A 199 18.35 -66.24 -24.66
CA LEU A 199 17.29 -67.24 -24.50
C LEU A 199 15.88 -66.63 -24.51
N ILE A 200 15.69 -65.51 -23.79
CA ILE A 200 14.39 -64.83 -23.73
C ILE A 200 14.09 -64.13 -25.06
N LEU A 201 15.07 -63.45 -25.65
CA LEU A 201 14.89 -62.72 -26.91
C LEU A 201 14.59 -63.66 -28.08
N ASP A 202 15.22 -64.84 -28.12
CA ASP A 202 14.91 -65.87 -29.11
C ASP A 202 13.48 -66.39 -28.94
N SER A 203 13.01 -66.60 -27.70
CA SER A 203 11.62 -66.99 -27.42
C SER A 203 10.62 -65.93 -27.89
N ILE A 204 10.89 -64.64 -27.60
CA ILE A 204 10.07 -63.51 -28.07
C ILE A 204 10.07 -63.45 -29.61
N TYR A 205 11.22 -63.65 -30.25
CA TYR A 205 11.36 -63.66 -31.71
C TYR A 205 10.57 -64.80 -32.36
N GLN A 206 10.64 -66.02 -31.80
CA GLN A 206 9.93 -67.20 -32.31
C GLN A 206 8.40 -67.11 -32.12
N SER A 207 7.94 -66.46 -31.05
CA SER A 207 6.50 -66.26 -30.78
C SER A 207 5.80 -65.26 -31.71
N HIS A 208 6.50 -64.71 -32.72
CA HIS A 208 6.02 -63.64 -33.62
C HIS A 208 5.50 -62.39 -32.89
N SER A 209 5.81 -62.26 -31.59
CA SER A 209 5.41 -61.13 -30.74
C SER A 209 6.53 -60.08 -30.57
N SER A 210 7.65 -60.29 -31.27
CA SER A 210 8.83 -59.42 -31.28
C SER A 210 8.57 -58.10 -31.96
N ASN A 211 9.03 -57.02 -31.34
CA ASN A 211 9.09 -55.70 -31.94
C ASN A 211 10.52 -55.36 -32.43
N GLN A 212 10.71 -54.15 -32.94
CA GLN A 212 12.02 -53.67 -33.43
C GLN A 212 13.07 -53.56 -32.32
N THR A 213 12.65 -53.22 -31.09
CA THR A 213 13.53 -53.14 -29.93
C THR A 213 14.03 -54.53 -29.51
N ASP A 214 13.15 -55.53 -29.51
CA ASP A 214 13.48 -56.93 -29.24
C ASP A 214 14.52 -57.44 -30.25
N LEU A 215 14.32 -57.15 -31.53
CA LEU A 215 15.24 -57.52 -32.61
C LEU A 215 16.61 -56.84 -32.47
N LYS A 216 16.64 -55.57 -32.03
CA LYS A 216 17.89 -54.84 -31.76
C LYS A 216 18.68 -55.49 -30.63
N TYR A 217 18.03 -55.72 -29.48
CA TYR A 217 18.69 -56.37 -28.35
C TYR A 217 19.13 -57.78 -28.70
N LEU A 218 18.38 -58.51 -29.54
CA LEU A 218 18.80 -59.82 -30.03
C LEU A 218 20.08 -59.73 -30.87
N ALA A 219 20.16 -58.76 -31.79
CA ALA A 219 21.35 -58.51 -32.60
C ALA A 219 22.57 -58.16 -31.73
N LEU A 220 22.41 -57.21 -30.81
CA LEU A 220 23.45 -56.77 -29.89
C LEU A 220 23.93 -57.89 -28.96
N THR A 221 23.01 -58.65 -28.39
CA THR A 221 23.33 -59.78 -27.50
C THR A 221 24.11 -60.86 -28.27
N THR A 222 23.69 -61.13 -29.50
CA THR A 222 24.36 -62.10 -30.38
C THR A 222 25.79 -61.65 -30.75
N LEU A 223 26.00 -60.34 -30.92
CA LEU A 223 27.33 -59.77 -31.16
C LEU A 223 28.24 -59.99 -29.94
N MET A 224 27.74 -59.67 -28.74
CA MET A 224 28.50 -59.80 -27.50
C MET A 224 28.80 -61.25 -27.12
N ASN A 225 27.97 -62.20 -27.53
CA ASN A 225 28.22 -63.64 -27.43
C ASN A 225 29.23 -64.16 -28.49
N GLY A 226 29.82 -63.29 -29.31
CA GLY A 226 30.88 -63.62 -30.26
C GLY A 226 30.40 -64.14 -31.62
N ASN A 227 29.09 -64.10 -31.91
CA ASN A 227 28.56 -64.54 -33.19
C ASN A 227 28.25 -63.36 -34.12
N GLU A 228 29.31 -62.74 -34.63
CA GLU A 228 29.28 -61.56 -35.49
C GLU A 228 28.34 -61.73 -36.70
N ILE A 229 28.39 -62.88 -37.37
CA ILE A 229 27.61 -63.14 -38.60
C ILE A 229 26.10 -63.15 -38.30
N LYS A 230 25.68 -63.85 -37.24
CA LYS A 230 24.26 -63.86 -36.85
C LYS A 230 23.81 -62.49 -36.36
N ALA A 231 24.66 -61.78 -35.62
CA ALA A 231 24.35 -60.43 -35.14
C ALA A 231 24.06 -59.46 -36.30
N LEU A 232 24.92 -59.46 -37.32
CA LEU A 232 24.74 -58.66 -38.53
C LEU A 232 23.49 -59.07 -39.32
N THR A 233 23.14 -60.36 -39.31
CA THR A 233 21.90 -60.88 -39.94
C THR A 233 20.63 -60.42 -39.21
N TYR A 234 20.67 -60.28 -37.89
CA TYR A 234 19.55 -59.70 -37.13
C TYR A 234 19.50 -58.18 -37.30
N ALA A 235 20.66 -57.51 -37.29
CA ALA A 235 20.75 -56.08 -37.48
C ALA A 235 20.22 -55.61 -38.85
N SER A 236 20.47 -56.39 -39.92
CA SER A 236 19.97 -56.07 -41.26
C SER A 236 18.44 -56.14 -41.39
N LYS A 237 17.75 -56.78 -40.45
CA LYS A 237 16.28 -56.86 -40.39
C LYS A 237 15.64 -55.72 -39.59
N LEU A 238 16.45 -54.84 -38.99
CA LEU A 238 15.95 -53.64 -38.33
C LEU A 238 15.43 -52.66 -39.38
N ILE A 239 14.27 -52.05 -39.13
CA ILE A 239 13.61 -51.09 -40.03
C ILE A 239 13.87 -49.66 -39.56
N SER A 240 14.05 -49.48 -38.25
CA SER A 240 14.34 -48.20 -37.62
C SER A 240 15.79 -47.80 -37.88
N LEU A 241 15.99 -46.69 -38.58
CA LEU A 241 17.31 -46.09 -38.80
C LEU A 241 18.04 -45.83 -37.48
N THR A 242 17.30 -45.43 -36.44
CA THR A 242 17.86 -45.19 -35.10
C THR A 242 18.37 -46.48 -34.46
N ASP A 243 17.62 -47.59 -34.56
CA ASP A 243 18.04 -48.86 -33.99
C ASP A 243 19.18 -49.51 -34.78
N GLN A 244 19.20 -49.34 -36.10
CA GLN A 244 20.35 -49.72 -36.96
C GLN A 244 21.60 -48.94 -36.56
N GLN A 245 21.48 -47.62 -36.43
CA GLN A 245 22.59 -46.75 -36.00
C GLN A 245 23.09 -47.14 -34.60
N GLU A 246 22.21 -47.45 -33.66
CA GLU A 246 22.61 -47.87 -32.31
C GLU A 246 23.36 -49.21 -32.31
N PHE A 247 22.90 -50.20 -33.09
CA PHE A 247 23.63 -51.45 -33.26
C PHE A 247 25.01 -51.22 -33.88
N TYR A 248 25.08 -50.47 -34.98
CA TYR A 248 26.33 -50.24 -35.68
C TYR A 248 27.30 -49.37 -34.89
N ASN A 249 26.83 -48.43 -34.07
CA ASN A 249 27.65 -47.72 -33.09
C ASN A 249 28.35 -48.72 -32.15
N GLN A 250 27.60 -49.64 -31.54
CA GLN A 250 28.16 -50.65 -30.64
C GLN A 250 29.10 -51.63 -31.37
N TYR A 251 28.80 -51.95 -32.63
CA TYR A 251 29.68 -52.78 -33.46
C TYR A 251 30.99 -52.08 -33.81
N ILE A 252 30.96 -50.81 -34.21
CA ILE A 252 32.17 -50.02 -34.44
C ILE A 252 32.97 -49.85 -33.15
N GLU A 253 32.31 -49.56 -32.03
CA GLU A 253 32.97 -49.51 -30.71
C GLU A 253 33.67 -50.83 -30.38
N HIS A 254 33.02 -51.98 -30.65
CA HIS A 254 33.63 -53.29 -30.48
C HIS A 254 34.87 -53.48 -31.37
N LEU A 255 34.82 -53.07 -32.64
CA LEU A 255 35.97 -53.13 -33.56
C LEU A 255 37.12 -52.21 -33.10
N LEU A 256 36.81 -51.02 -32.60
CA LEU A 256 37.80 -50.07 -32.10
C LEU A 256 38.43 -50.54 -30.78
N ALA A 257 37.62 -51.09 -29.86
CA ALA A 257 38.07 -51.64 -28.58
C ALA A 257 38.93 -52.90 -28.75
N THR A 258 38.72 -53.66 -29.83
CA THR A 258 39.55 -54.81 -30.22
C THR A 258 40.69 -54.43 -31.17
N TYR A 259 40.97 -53.14 -31.36
CA TYR A 259 42.06 -52.60 -32.18
C TYR A 259 41.99 -52.96 -33.68
N GLN A 260 40.82 -53.34 -34.18
CA GLN A 260 40.59 -53.72 -35.58
C GLN A 260 40.32 -52.48 -36.45
N TYR A 261 41.19 -51.46 -36.39
CA TYR A 261 41.00 -50.14 -37.04
C TYR A 261 40.78 -50.23 -38.56
N LYS A 262 41.42 -51.20 -39.23
CA LYS A 262 41.21 -51.45 -40.67
C LYS A 262 39.78 -51.93 -40.98
N LYS A 263 39.22 -52.82 -40.14
CA LYS A 263 37.83 -53.25 -40.27
C LYS A 263 36.86 -52.14 -39.85
N ALA A 264 37.18 -51.41 -38.78
CA ALA A 264 36.38 -50.26 -38.34
C ALA A 264 36.29 -49.19 -39.45
N ARG A 265 37.41 -48.86 -40.12
CA ARG A 265 37.41 -47.92 -41.26
C ARG A 265 36.55 -48.43 -42.42
N LYS A 266 36.66 -49.72 -42.77
CA LYS A 266 35.85 -50.34 -43.83
C LYS A 266 34.36 -50.27 -43.53
N GLU A 267 33.97 -50.63 -42.31
CA GLU A 267 32.57 -50.62 -41.90
C GLU A 267 32.01 -49.20 -41.74
N LEU A 268 32.79 -48.25 -41.20
CA LEU A 268 32.40 -46.84 -41.12
C LEU A 268 32.18 -46.20 -42.50
N ASN A 269 32.97 -46.59 -43.50
CA ASN A 269 32.77 -46.12 -44.88
C ASN A 269 31.51 -46.74 -45.50
N ARG A 270 31.32 -48.06 -45.36
CA ARG A 270 30.10 -48.75 -45.82
C ARG A 270 28.82 -48.13 -45.22
N LEU A 271 28.83 -47.89 -43.92
CA LEU A 271 27.69 -47.32 -43.22
C LEU A 271 27.45 -45.85 -43.60
N TYR A 272 28.49 -45.12 -44.00
CA TYR A 272 28.33 -43.73 -44.47
C TYR A 272 27.68 -43.69 -45.84
N ASP A 273 28.13 -44.55 -46.75
CA ASP A 273 27.60 -44.64 -48.11
C ASP A 273 26.10 -44.99 -48.11
N ASN A 274 25.63 -45.68 -47.06
CA ASN A 274 24.22 -46.04 -46.87
C ASN A 274 23.41 -45.03 -46.02
N ASN A 275 23.96 -43.88 -45.60
CA ASN A 275 23.34 -42.93 -44.65
C ASN A 275 22.97 -43.56 -43.27
N GLU A 276 23.66 -44.63 -42.89
CA GLU A 276 23.45 -45.40 -41.66
C GLU A 276 24.36 -44.91 -40.52
N LEU A 277 25.09 -43.80 -40.70
CA LEU A 277 26.04 -43.28 -39.72
C LEU A 277 25.41 -42.25 -38.77
N SER A 278 25.64 -42.42 -37.46
CA SER A 278 25.36 -41.37 -36.47
C SER A 278 26.41 -40.24 -36.55
N GLY A 279 26.04 -39.03 -36.14
CA GLY A 279 26.94 -37.86 -36.21
C GLY A 279 28.24 -37.99 -35.41
N GLU A 280 28.27 -38.86 -34.40
CA GLU A 280 29.47 -39.16 -33.61
C GLU A 280 30.40 -40.14 -34.35
N LEU A 281 29.84 -41.13 -35.03
CA LEU A 281 30.59 -42.00 -35.93
C LEU A 281 31.11 -41.27 -37.18
N ILE A 282 30.45 -40.19 -37.63
CA ILE A 282 30.94 -39.40 -38.78
C ILE A 282 32.29 -38.80 -38.44
N LYS A 283 32.44 -38.30 -37.20
CA LYS A 283 33.72 -37.79 -36.71
C LYS A 283 34.77 -38.88 -36.59
N GLN A 284 34.39 -40.08 -36.14
CA GLN A 284 35.31 -41.21 -36.05
C GLN A 284 35.74 -41.71 -37.44
N ARG A 285 34.81 -41.73 -38.41
CA ARG A 285 35.09 -42.01 -39.82
C ARG A 285 36.01 -40.96 -40.41
N ASP A 286 35.67 -39.67 -40.27
CA ASP A 286 36.46 -38.56 -40.81
C ASP A 286 37.86 -38.56 -40.22
N TYR A 287 37.97 -38.84 -38.91
CA TYR A 287 39.26 -39.06 -38.28
C TYR A 287 39.99 -40.24 -38.94
N LEU A 288 39.42 -41.45 -38.96
CA LEU A 288 40.07 -42.63 -39.53
C LEU A 288 40.36 -42.52 -41.04
N ASN A 289 39.62 -41.71 -41.79
CA ASN A 289 39.89 -41.44 -43.20
C ASN A 289 40.90 -40.31 -43.42
N SER A 290 41.03 -39.38 -42.46
CA SER A 290 42.06 -38.33 -42.48
C SER A 290 43.45 -38.87 -42.13
N LEU A 291 43.51 -40.06 -41.53
CA LEU A 291 44.77 -40.73 -41.25
C LEU A 291 45.30 -41.36 -42.53
N ASP A 292 46.56 -41.05 -42.84
CA ASP A 292 47.26 -41.62 -43.99
C ASP A 292 47.39 -43.14 -43.84
N GLU A 293 47.55 -43.87 -44.94
CA GLU A 293 47.65 -45.34 -44.88
C GLU A 293 48.84 -45.79 -44.01
N GLN A 294 49.91 -45.00 -44.03
CA GLN A 294 51.08 -45.17 -43.16
C GLN A 294 50.76 -44.93 -41.68
N VAL A 295 49.88 -43.98 -41.34
CA VAL A 295 49.48 -43.69 -39.94
C VAL A 295 48.51 -44.75 -39.41
N ILE A 296 47.62 -45.25 -40.26
CA ILE A 296 46.75 -46.39 -39.94
C ILE A 296 47.58 -47.67 -39.77
N ASN A 297 48.67 -47.80 -40.52
CA ASN A 297 49.67 -48.85 -40.36
C ASN A 297 50.62 -48.59 -39.18
N GLU A 298 50.89 -47.34 -38.76
CA GLU A 298 51.64 -47.01 -37.54
C GLU A 298 50.81 -47.31 -36.28
N PHE A 299 49.48 -47.12 -36.34
CA PHE A 299 48.57 -47.71 -35.36
C PHE A 299 48.59 -49.25 -35.38
N ALA A 300 49.09 -49.86 -36.46
CA ALA A 300 49.26 -51.31 -36.60
C ALA A 300 50.68 -51.80 -36.24
N GLU A 301 51.69 -50.94 -36.21
CA GLU A 301 53.11 -51.32 -36.00
C GLU A 301 53.73 -50.64 -34.79
N MET A 302 53.24 -51.06 -33.63
CA MET A 302 53.88 -50.78 -32.35
C MET A 302 55.32 -51.32 -32.32
N THR A 303 56.28 -50.49 -31.89
CA THR A 303 57.68 -50.92 -31.78
C THR A 303 57.78 -52.16 -30.87
N PRO A 304 58.76 -53.05 -31.06
CA PRO A 304 58.91 -54.23 -30.20
C PRO A 304 58.96 -53.89 -28.70
N CYS A 305 59.54 -52.74 -28.34
CA CYS A 305 59.56 -52.24 -26.96
C CYS A 305 58.16 -51.92 -26.44
N LEU A 306 57.37 -51.17 -27.22
CA LEU A 306 56.00 -50.82 -26.86
C LEU A 306 55.05 -52.02 -26.93
N LYS A 307 55.28 -53.00 -27.83
CA LYS A 307 54.55 -54.29 -27.90
C LYS A 307 54.78 -55.12 -26.65
N GLN A 308 56.00 -55.18 -26.15
CA GLN A 308 56.30 -55.87 -24.89
C GLN A 308 55.65 -55.18 -23.69
N ALA A 309 55.65 -53.84 -23.64
CA ALA A 309 54.92 -53.12 -22.61
C ALA A 309 53.40 -53.36 -22.73
N MET A 310 52.85 -53.43 -23.94
CA MET A 310 51.43 -53.71 -24.15
C MET A 310 51.04 -55.15 -23.78
N ASN A 311 51.84 -56.16 -24.15
CA ASN A 311 51.55 -57.55 -23.78
C ASN A 311 51.45 -57.70 -22.27
N GLY A 312 52.36 -57.06 -21.52
CA GLY A 312 52.28 -57.01 -20.06
C GLY A 312 51.00 -56.34 -19.53
N ILE A 313 50.40 -55.41 -20.27
CA ILE A 313 49.08 -54.82 -19.92
C ILE A 313 47.94 -55.79 -20.23
N SER A 314 47.99 -56.50 -21.36
CA SER A 314 46.97 -57.47 -21.75
C SER A 314 46.95 -58.73 -20.86
N GLU A 315 48.09 -59.06 -20.25
CA GLU A 315 48.28 -60.15 -19.28
C GLU A 315 48.05 -59.70 -17.81
N ASP A 316 47.55 -58.48 -17.59
CA ASP A 316 47.32 -57.87 -16.27
C ASP A 316 48.58 -57.69 -15.38
N ASN A 317 49.78 -57.75 -15.99
CA ASN A 317 51.07 -57.54 -15.33
C ASN A 317 51.55 -56.08 -15.44
N ILE A 318 50.81 -55.20 -14.74
CA ILE A 318 50.98 -53.74 -14.79
C ILE A 318 52.37 -53.27 -14.33
N THR A 319 52.99 -53.95 -13.36
CA THR A 319 54.30 -53.55 -12.81
C THR A 319 55.43 -53.75 -13.83
N GLN A 320 55.41 -54.87 -14.56
CA GLN A 320 56.40 -55.16 -15.59
C GLN A 320 56.20 -54.25 -16.81
N ALA A 321 54.94 -53.99 -17.19
CA ALA A 321 54.62 -53.05 -18.26
C ALA A 321 55.12 -51.62 -17.97
N LYS A 322 54.98 -51.14 -16.72
CA LYS A 322 55.53 -49.84 -16.26
C LYS A 322 57.05 -49.76 -16.39
N MET A 323 57.76 -50.79 -15.95
CA MET A 323 59.22 -50.84 -16.07
C MET A 323 59.66 -50.86 -17.53
N LYS A 324 58.98 -51.67 -18.36
CA LYS A 324 59.31 -51.78 -19.78
C LYS A 324 59.07 -50.48 -20.54
N LEU A 325 57.96 -49.80 -20.27
CA LEU A 325 57.66 -48.54 -20.95
C LEU A 325 58.67 -47.43 -20.63
N LYS A 326 59.17 -47.35 -19.39
CA LYS A 326 60.21 -46.38 -18.99
C LYS A 326 61.55 -46.58 -19.73
N GLN A 327 61.79 -47.78 -20.27
CA GLN A 327 62.98 -48.10 -21.07
C GLN A 327 62.79 -47.78 -22.56
N CYS A 328 61.57 -47.51 -23.01
CA CYS A 328 61.29 -47.15 -24.40
C CYS A 328 61.54 -45.64 -24.59
N ASP A 329 62.20 -45.26 -25.69
CA ASP A 329 62.48 -43.87 -26.03
C ASP A 329 61.18 -43.09 -26.34
N PRO A 330 60.84 -42.06 -25.56
CA PRO A 330 59.62 -41.27 -25.76
C PRO A 330 59.64 -40.37 -27.01
N GLN A 331 60.77 -40.22 -27.70
CA GLN A 331 60.90 -39.37 -28.89
C GLN A 331 60.65 -40.12 -30.22
N ILE A 332 60.80 -41.45 -30.24
CA ILE A 332 60.67 -42.26 -31.45
C ILE A 332 59.19 -42.38 -31.85
N ASP A 333 58.37 -42.92 -30.93
CA ASP A 333 56.92 -43.05 -31.10
C ASP A 333 56.21 -42.35 -29.94
N SER A 334 56.36 -41.02 -29.91
CA SER A 334 55.86 -40.16 -28.84
C SER A 334 54.37 -40.33 -28.59
N THR A 335 53.57 -40.54 -29.63
CA THR A 335 52.12 -40.69 -29.52
C THR A 335 51.76 -42.00 -28.80
N MET A 336 52.34 -43.14 -29.22
CA MET A 336 52.04 -44.42 -28.61
C MET A 336 52.68 -44.56 -27.23
N TRP A 337 53.86 -43.97 -27.03
CA TRP A 337 54.50 -43.88 -25.72
C TRP A 337 53.62 -43.13 -24.72
N ILE A 338 53.10 -41.95 -25.10
CA ILE A 338 52.19 -41.17 -24.25
C ILE A 338 50.90 -41.97 -23.96
N LYS A 339 50.32 -42.67 -24.94
CA LYS A 339 49.10 -43.49 -24.75
C LYS A 339 49.33 -44.68 -23.81
N LEU A 340 50.46 -45.37 -23.93
CA LEU A 340 50.81 -46.46 -23.01
C LEU A 340 51.17 -45.92 -21.63
N ALA A 341 51.80 -44.74 -21.56
CA ALA A 341 52.14 -44.08 -20.31
C ALA A 341 50.88 -43.64 -19.56
N ASP A 342 49.86 -43.13 -20.28
CA ASP A 342 48.54 -42.85 -19.75
C ASP A 342 47.86 -44.12 -19.21
N LYS A 343 47.83 -45.20 -20.01
CA LYS A 343 47.26 -46.51 -19.60
C LYS A 343 47.96 -47.09 -18.36
N LEU A 344 49.23 -46.77 -18.18
CA LEU A 344 50.04 -47.18 -17.03
C LEU A 344 50.13 -46.14 -15.92
N SER A 345 49.41 -45.02 -16.02
CA SER A 345 49.40 -43.94 -15.03
C SER A 345 50.76 -43.30 -14.74
N LEU A 346 51.63 -43.16 -15.75
CA LEU A 346 52.97 -42.55 -15.67
C LEU A 346 52.95 -41.03 -15.94
N TYR A 347 52.07 -40.31 -15.24
CA TYR A 347 51.78 -38.90 -15.52
C TYR A 347 52.92 -37.94 -15.19
N SER A 348 53.69 -38.22 -14.13
CA SER A 348 54.85 -37.38 -13.77
C SER A 348 55.95 -37.46 -14.83
N GLN A 349 56.08 -38.60 -15.52
CA GLN A 349 57.04 -38.77 -16.60
C GLN A 349 56.58 -38.02 -17.86
N ILE A 350 55.27 -38.06 -18.16
CA ILE A 350 54.69 -37.29 -19.27
C ILE A 350 54.91 -35.77 -19.06
N GLU A 351 54.79 -35.28 -17.82
CA GLU A 351 54.98 -33.87 -17.50
C GLU A 351 56.44 -33.40 -17.65
N GLN A 352 57.40 -34.22 -17.24
CA GLN A 352 58.83 -33.88 -17.24
C GLN A 352 59.49 -33.90 -18.62
N ILE A 353 58.88 -34.59 -19.59
CA ILE A 353 59.44 -34.73 -20.94
C ILE A 353 58.99 -33.58 -21.83
N ASP A 354 59.95 -32.94 -22.49
CA ASP A 354 59.70 -31.98 -23.56
C ASP A 354 59.63 -32.70 -24.91
N PHE A 355 58.45 -32.74 -25.53
CA PHE A 355 58.26 -33.48 -26.77
C PHE A 355 58.51 -32.58 -27.99
N LYS A 356 59.48 -32.97 -28.83
CA LYS A 356 59.89 -32.16 -29.99
C LYS A 356 58.81 -32.01 -31.07
N LYS A 357 57.86 -32.94 -31.14
CA LYS A 357 56.77 -32.92 -32.13
C LYS A 357 55.57 -32.16 -31.55
N ASN A 358 55.05 -31.17 -32.28
CA ASN A 358 53.86 -30.40 -31.90
C ASN A 358 52.62 -31.30 -31.66
N SER A 359 52.47 -32.39 -32.40
CA SER A 359 51.40 -33.39 -32.18
C SER A 359 51.54 -34.12 -30.85
N ALA A 360 52.77 -34.42 -30.44
CA ALA A 360 53.07 -35.05 -29.15
C ALA A 360 52.94 -34.06 -27.99
N GLU A 361 53.32 -32.80 -28.16
CA GLU A 361 53.13 -31.76 -27.13
C GLU A 361 51.63 -31.45 -26.93
N LYS A 362 50.84 -31.41 -28.01
CA LYS A 362 49.37 -31.36 -27.91
C LYS A 362 48.80 -32.58 -27.20
N LEU A 363 49.28 -33.79 -27.50
CA LEU A 363 48.83 -35.01 -26.85
C LEU A 363 49.22 -35.05 -25.36
N LYS A 364 50.42 -34.59 -25.00
CA LYS A 364 50.86 -34.39 -23.62
C LYS A 364 49.92 -33.45 -22.89
N THR A 365 49.60 -32.30 -23.47
CA THR A 365 48.64 -31.35 -22.89
C THR A 365 47.27 -32.02 -22.70
N VAL A 366 46.76 -32.78 -23.67
CA VAL A 366 45.48 -33.50 -23.55
C VAL A 366 45.49 -34.58 -22.47
N VAL A 367 46.57 -35.36 -22.37
CA VAL A 367 46.70 -36.44 -21.38
C VAL A 367 46.87 -35.87 -19.97
N LEU A 368 47.73 -34.87 -19.78
CA LEU A 368 47.90 -34.19 -18.50
C LEU A 368 46.64 -33.44 -18.09
N LEU A 369 45.93 -32.82 -19.03
CA LEU A 369 44.64 -32.20 -18.78
C LEU A 369 43.60 -33.23 -18.32
N THR A 370 43.54 -34.39 -18.97
CA THR A 370 42.65 -35.50 -18.60
C THR A 370 42.99 -36.02 -17.20
N HIS A 371 44.27 -36.24 -16.93
CA HIS A 371 44.78 -36.64 -15.63
C HIS A 371 44.42 -35.65 -14.51
N TYR A 372 44.76 -34.37 -14.70
CA TYR A 372 44.48 -33.33 -13.72
C TYR A 372 42.99 -33.08 -13.53
N LYS A 373 42.16 -33.25 -14.57
CA LYS A 373 40.69 -33.23 -14.44
C LYS A 373 40.19 -34.38 -13.57
N ASN A 374 40.70 -35.60 -13.77
CA ASN A 374 40.33 -36.78 -12.97
C ASN A 374 40.72 -36.60 -11.49
N GLN A 375 41.86 -35.96 -11.22
CA GLN A 375 42.33 -35.66 -9.87
C GLN A 375 41.74 -34.38 -9.27
N ARG A 376 40.97 -33.60 -10.04
CA ARG A 376 40.48 -32.26 -9.65
C ARG A 376 41.63 -31.30 -9.27
N ALA A 377 42.79 -31.45 -9.88
CA ALA A 377 43.98 -30.62 -9.67
C ALA A 377 43.90 -29.32 -10.49
N TRP A 378 42.97 -28.43 -10.14
CA TRP A 378 42.66 -27.24 -10.94
C TRP A 378 43.80 -26.23 -11.04
N SER A 379 44.63 -26.10 -10.00
CA SER A 379 45.81 -25.23 -10.04
C SER A 379 46.84 -25.72 -11.08
N ASN A 380 47.00 -27.04 -11.24
CA ASN A 380 47.88 -27.64 -12.25
C ASN A 380 47.33 -27.40 -13.67
N ILE A 381 46.02 -27.50 -13.86
CA ILE A 381 45.36 -27.16 -15.14
C ILE A 381 45.60 -25.68 -15.49
N ILE A 382 45.49 -24.77 -14.51
CA ILE A 382 45.78 -23.34 -14.76
C ILE A 382 47.26 -23.17 -15.15
N ASN A 383 48.19 -23.83 -14.46
CA ASN A 383 49.61 -23.72 -14.79
C ASN A 383 49.95 -24.30 -16.17
N LEU A 384 49.30 -25.39 -16.57
CA LEU A 384 49.44 -26.02 -17.88
C LEU A 384 48.89 -25.14 -19.02
N LEU A 385 47.83 -24.36 -18.76
CA LEU A 385 47.07 -23.66 -19.80
C LEU A 385 47.17 -22.12 -19.76
N LYS A 386 47.92 -21.52 -18.82
CA LYS A 386 47.96 -20.05 -18.62
C LYS A 386 48.56 -19.28 -19.80
N ASP A 387 49.46 -19.92 -20.55
CA ASP A 387 50.20 -19.33 -21.66
C ASP A 387 49.32 -19.18 -22.91
N ASN A 388 49.60 -18.16 -23.72
CA ASN A 388 48.70 -17.74 -24.80
C ASN A 388 48.50 -18.82 -25.89
N ASP A 389 49.53 -19.62 -26.18
CA ASP A 389 49.52 -20.62 -27.27
C ASP A 389 48.49 -21.74 -27.05
N HIS A 390 48.05 -21.97 -25.82
CA HIS A 390 47.08 -23.01 -25.48
C HIS A 390 45.65 -22.48 -25.29
N ARG A 391 45.45 -21.15 -25.23
CA ARG A 391 44.13 -20.55 -25.01
C ARG A 391 43.16 -20.77 -26.15
N GLU A 392 43.66 -20.85 -27.39
CA GLU A 392 42.79 -21.09 -28.55
C GLU A 392 42.23 -22.51 -28.59
N SER A 393 43.00 -23.50 -28.11
CA SER A 393 42.60 -24.91 -28.13
C SER A 393 41.92 -25.38 -26.84
N PHE A 394 42.19 -24.75 -25.70
CA PHE A 394 41.74 -25.21 -24.37
C PHE A 394 41.14 -24.09 -23.50
N GLY A 395 40.64 -23.02 -24.11
CA GLY A 395 40.11 -21.86 -23.40
C GLY A 395 38.94 -22.19 -22.47
N ARG A 396 38.08 -23.15 -22.84
CA ARG A 396 36.92 -23.58 -22.02
C ARG A 396 37.37 -24.31 -20.76
N GLU A 397 38.38 -25.15 -20.87
CA GLU A 397 38.99 -25.89 -19.76
C GLU A 397 39.74 -24.96 -18.81
N LEU A 398 40.44 -23.95 -19.34
CA LEU A 398 41.06 -22.90 -18.56
C LEU A 398 40.01 -22.07 -17.79
N ALA A 399 38.92 -21.68 -18.46
CA ALA A 399 37.82 -20.95 -17.82
C ALA A 399 37.18 -21.77 -16.69
N TYR A 400 36.97 -23.07 -16.91
CA TYR A 400 36.44 -23.99 -15.92
C TYR A 400 37.38 -24.15 -14.71
N ALA A 401 38.69 -24.30 -14.96
CA ALA A 401 39.69 -24.38 -13.89
C ALA A 401 39.74 -23.10 -13.03
N TYR A 402 39.66 -21.92 -13.66
CA TYR A 402 39.53 -20.66 -12.91
C TYR A 402 38.25 -20.59 -12.06
N SER A 403 37.13 -21.13 -12.55
CA SER A 403 35.87 -21.19 -11.80
C SER A 403 36.02 -22.07 -10.55
N LYS A 404 36.65 -23.24 -10.69
CA LYS A 404 36.89 -24.18 -9.57
C LYS A 404 37.82 -23.64 -8.50
N GLU A 405 38.79 -22.83 -8.87
CA GLU A 405 39.71 -22.14 -7.96
C GLU A 405 39.15 -20.83 -7.39
N LYS A 406 37.84 -20.57 -7.55
CA LYS A 406 37.14 -19.35 -7.12
C LYS A 406 37.72 -18.05 -7.71
N LYS A 407 38.50 -18.15 -8.80
CA LYS A 407 39.05 -17.01 -9.56
C LYS A 407 38.00 -16.51 -10.57
N TYR A 408 36.81 -16.19 -10.08
CA TYR A 408 35.61 -15.97 -10.88
C TYR A 408 35.74 -14.84 -11.92
N SER A 409 36.38 -13.72 -11.56
CA SER A 409 36.63 -12.63 -12.52
C SER A 409 37.49 -13.06 -13.72
N LYS A 410 38.50 -13.92 -13.49
CA LYS A 410 39.34 -14.47 -14.56
C LYS A 410 38.55 -15.46 -15.43
N SER A 411 37.78 -16.35 -14.80
CA SER A 411 36.89 -17.30 -15.49
C SER A 411 35.87 -16.60 -16.40
N ALA A 412 35.23 -15.53 -15.89
CA ALA A 412 34.26 -14.74 -16.62
C ALA A 412 34.88 -14.06 -17.84
N LYS A 413 36.08 -13.46 -17.69
CA LYS A 413 36.81 -12.82 -18.80
C LYS A 413 37.19 -13.82 -19.90
N VAL A 414 37.72 -14.98 -19.55
CA VAL A 414 38.11 -16.01 -20.54
C VAL A 414 36.88 -16.53 -21.29
N SER A 415 35.81 -16.89 -20.57
CA SER A 415 34.56 -17.36 -21.18
C SER A 415 33.94 -16.31 -22.11
N PHE A 416 33.99 -15.03 -21.72
CA PHE A 416 33.46 -13.95 -22.54
C PHE A 416 34.28 -13.68 -23.81
N GLN A 417 35.61 -13.85 -23.76
CA GLN A 417 36.45 -13.75 -24.96
C GLN A 417 36.16 -14.88 -25.94
N ILE A 418 35.94 -16.10 -25.45
CA ILE A 418 35.51 -17.24 -26.28
C ILE A 418 34.14 -16.94 -26.91
N TYR A 419 33.19 -16.41 -26.13
CA TYR A 419 31.89 -16.00 -26.66
C TYR A 419 31.99 -14.94 -27.76
N LYS A 420 32.91 -13.97 -27.63
CA LYS A 420 33.14 -12.95 -28.68
C LYS A 420 33.62 -13.54 -30.00
N LYS A 421 34.34 -14.66 -29.97
CA LYS A 421 34.85 -15.36 -31.15
C LYS A 421 33.83 -16.35 -31.73
N ASP A 422 33.26 -17.19 -30.88
CA ASP A 422 32.49 -18.37 -31.30
C ASP A 422 30.96 -18.12 -31.28
N HIS A 423 30.50 -17.09 -30.58
CA HIS A 423 29.08 -16.74 -30.41
C HIS A 423 28.18 -17.88 -29.85
N HIS A 424 28.76 -18.84 -29.13
CA HIS A 424 28.00 -19.88 -28.43
C HIS A 424 27.39 -19.35 -27.13
N ASN A 425 26.05 -19.43 -27.00
CA ASN A 425 25.33 -18.96 -25.81
C ASN A 425 25.82 -19.59 -24.50
N SER A 426 26.27 -20.85 -24.53
CA SER A 426 26.81 -21.55 -23.35
C SER A 426 28.03 -20.84 -22.77
N ASP A 427 28.88 -20.25 -23.61
CA ASP A 427 30.07 -19.52 -23.19
C ASP A 427 29.69 -18.18 -22.53
N LEU A 428 28.66 -17.49 -23.06
CA LEU A 428 28.10 -16.29 -22.41
C LEU A 428 27.41 -16.61 -21.08
N VAL A 429 26.62 -17.68 -21.02
CA VAL A 429 25.97 -18.14 -19.78
C VAL A 429 27.01 -18.44 -18.70
N HIS A 430 28.11 -19.12 -19.08
CA HIS A 430 29.19 -19.43 -18.16
C HIS A 430 29.96 -18.17 -17.74
N ALA A 431 30.17 -17.21 -18.66
CA ALA A 431 30.78 -15.91 -18.35
C ALA A 431 29.94 -15.12 -17.33
N VAL A 432 28.62 -15.02 -17.57
CA VAL A 432 27.67 -14.32 -16.71
C VAL A 432 27.57 -14.99 -15.34
N PHE A 433 27.49 -16.32 -15.28
CA PHE A 433 27.47 -17.06 -14.02
C PHE A 433 28.68 -16.73 -13.15
N ASN A 434 29.89 -16.77 -13.71
CA ASN A 434 31.10 -16.44 -12.95
C ASN A 434 31.19 -14.94 -12.64
N ALA A 435 30.72 -14.06 -13.53
CA ALA A 435 30.70 -12.62 -13.26
C ALA A 435 29.89 -12.32 -11.99
N LEU A 436 28.70 -12.92 -11.84
CA LEU A 436 27.81 -12.76 -10.69
C LEU A 436 28.43 -13.23 -9.36
N GLN A 437 29.45 -14.10 -9.38
CA GLN A 437 30.16 -14.58 -8.17
C GLN A 437 31.32 -13.67 -7.76
N SER A 438 31.58 -12.56 -8.48
CA SER A 438 32.69 -11.63 -8.22
C SER A 438 32.24 -10.33 -7.56
N SER A 439 33.17 -9.60 -6.91
CA SER A 439 32.92 -8.25 -6.41
C SER A 439 32.57 -7.31 -7.59
N ASN A 440 31.41 -6.62 -7.52
CA ASN A 440 30.76 -5.90 -8.63
C ASN A 440 30.16 -6.78 -9.74
N GLY A 441 29.74 -8.01 -9.39
CA GLY A 441 29.28 -9.01 -10.35
C GLY A 441 28.09 -8.61 -11.22
N ASP A 442 27.09 -7.90 -10.67
CA ASP A 442 25.89 -7.48 -11.42
C ASP A 442 26.22 -6.50 -12.56
N LYS A 443 27.10 -5.51 -12.32
CA LYS A 443 27.55 -4.56 -13.36
C LYS A 443 28.31 -5.26 -14.48
N LEU A 444 29.21 -6.19 -14.11
CA LEU A 444 29.99 -6.95 -15.08
C LEU A 444 29.09 -7.87 -15.91
N ALA A 445 28.19 -8.62 -15.27
CA ALA A 445 27.23 -9.48 -15.92
C ALA A 445 26.30 -8.70 -16.87
N ALA A 446 25.76 -7.57 -16.43
CA ALA A 446 24.90 -6.73 -17.27
C ALA A 446 25.63 -6.23 -18.52
N SER A 447 26.91 -5.85 -18.40
CA SER A 447 27.72 -5.43 -19.56
C SER A 447 27.91 -6.54 -20.59
N MET A 448 28.14 -7.78 -20.14
CA MET A 448 28.29 -8.96 -21.01
C MET A 448 26.97 -9.31 -21.70
N ILE A 449 25.86 -9.27 -20.97
CA ILE A 449 24.52 -9.52 -21.52
C ILE A 449 24.15 -8.46 -22.55
N LYS A 450 24.42 -7.17 -22.27
CA LYS A 450 24.19 -6.07 -23.23
C LYS A 450 24.94 -6.29 -24.54
N TYR A 451 26.22 -6.66 -24.45
CA TYR A 451 27.01 -6.97 -25.64
C TYR A 451 26.38 -8.13 -26.44
N GLY A 452 25.98 -9.20 -25.76
CA GLY A 452 25.31 -10.33 -26.42
C GLY A 452 23.99 -9.93 -27.10
N LEU A 453 23.17 -9.11 -26.44
CA LEU A 453 21.90 -8.63 -26.98
C LEU A 453 22.09 -7.76 -28.23
N GLN A 454 23.22 -7.04 -28.33
CA GLN A 454 23.58 -6.31 -29.55
C GLN A 454 23.97 -7.23 -30.71
N THR A 455 24.52 -8.42 -30.42
CA THR A 455 24.96 -9.38 -31.45
C THR A 455 23.85 -10.32 -31.91
N ASN A 456 23.03 -10.86 -30.99
CA ASN A 456 21.95 -11.78 -31.35
C ASN A 456 20.78 -11.74 -30.33
N LYS A 457 19.99 -10.66 -30.39
CA LYS A 457 18.88 -10.39 -29.46
C LYS A 457 17.87 -11.55 -29.36
N GLN A 458 17.38 -12.06 -30.50
CA GLN A 458 16.34 -13.10 -30.51
C GLN A 458 16.81 -14.40 -29.88
N LYS A 459 18.01 -14.87 -30.24
CA LYS A 459 18.56 -16.14 -29.73
C LYS A 459 18.85 -16.09 -28.23
N LEU A 460 19.23 -14.92 -27.69
CA LEU A 460 19.51 -14.77 -26.25
C LEU A 460 18.25 -14.63 -25.40
N LEU A 461 17.23 -13.93 -25.90
CA LEU A 461 15.95 -13.83 -25.19
C LEU A 461 15.15 -15.14 -25.22
N ALA A 462 15.51 -16.08 -26.09
CA ALA A 462 15.02 -17.46 -26.06
C ALA A 462 15.73 -18.33 -24.99
N ASP A 463 16.90 -17.93 -24.48
CA ASP A 463 17.63 -18.67 -23.46
C ASP A 463 17.11 -18.35 -22.05
N ARG A 464 16.47 -19.34 -21.42
CA ARG A 464 15.85 -19.20 -20.09
C ARG A 464 16.85 -18.76 -19.01
N LYS A 465 18.12 -19.16 -19.09
CA LYS A 465 19.14 -18.78 -18.08
C LYS A 465 19.48 -17.30 -18.20
N ILE A 466 19.63 -16.80 -19.42
CA ILE A 466 19.87 -15.36 -19.67
C ILE A 466 18.66 -14.53 -19.24
N VAL A 467 17.44 -14.96 -19.59
CA VAL A 467 16.21 -14.28 -19.17
C VAL A 467 16.08 -14.20 -17.64
N ASN A 468 16.30 -15.32 -16.93
CA ASN A 468 16.29 -15.32 -15.47
C ASN A 468 17.35 -14.37 -14.90
N ASN A 469 18.58 -14.39 -15.42
CA ASN A 469 19.64 -13.49 -14.96
C ASN A 469 19.28 -12.01 -15.18
N ILE A 470 18.67 -11.65 -16.32
CA ILE A 470 18.20 -10.27 -16.56
C ILE A 470 17.18 -9.87 -15.49
N ILE A 471 16.20 -10.72 -15.21
CA ILE A 471 15.15 -10.45 -14.22
C ILE A 471 15.74 -10.35 -12.81
N ASP A 472 16.61 -11.29 -12.42
CA ASP A 472 17.22 -11.32 -11.10
C ASP A 472 18.11 -10.10 -10.86
N ILE A 473 18.88 -9.68 -11.87
CA ILE A 473 19.69 -8.46 -11.81
C ILE A 473 18.79 -7.23 -11.73
N ALA A 474 17.74 -7.13 -12.56
CA ALA A 474 16.81 -6.00 -12.55
C ALA A 474 16.07 -5.86 -11.22
N GLN A 475 15.80 -6.96 -10.53
CA GLN A 475 15.20 -6.95 -9.20
C GLN A 475 16.12 -6.36 -8.12
N ARG A 476 17.44 -6.40 -8.31
CA ARG A 476 18.45 -5.79 -7.42
C ARG A 476 18.81 -4.37 -7.83
N ASP A 477 19.01 -4.13 -9.13
CA ASP A 477 19.33 -2.82 -9.70
C ASP A 477 18.74 -2.71 -11.11
N ILE A 478 17.61 -2.02 -11.20
CA ILE A 478 16.85 -1.88 -12.43
C ILE A 478 17.51 -0.96 -13.47
N THR A 479 18.46 -0.13 -13.04
CA THR A 479 19.17 0.83 -13.90
C THR A 479 20.13 0.15 -14.88
N LEU A 480 20.48 -1.11 -14.61
CA LEU A 480 21.43 -1.87 -15.41
C LEU A 480 20.88 -2.30 -16.75
N PHE A 481 19.57 -2.24 -17.01
CA PHE A 481 18.97 -2.54 -18.30
C PHE A 481 17.95 -1.47 -18.72
N THR A 482 17.68 -1.36 -20.03
CA THR A 482 16.61 -0.47 -20.50
C THR A 482 15.24 -1.08 -20.20
N PRO A 483 14.18 -0.26 -20.02
CA PRO A 483 12.83 -0.77 -19.76
C PRO A 483 12.36 -1.80 -20.79
N GLN A 484 12.69 -1.59 -22.08
CA GLN A 484 12.32 -2.52 -23.15
C GLN A 484 13.00 -3.90 -23.00
N ILE A 485 14.27 -3.95 -22.61
CA ILE A 485 14.98 -5.24 -22.40
C ILE A 485 14.33 -6.02 -21.25
N ILE A 486 13.97 -5.32 -20.16
CA ILE A 486 13.31 -5.93 -19.00
C ILE A 486 11.93 -6.46 -19.39
N ALA A 487 11.15 -5.68 -20.14
CA ALA A 487 9.84 -6.09 -20.62
C ALA A 487 9.90 -7.30 -21.58
N ASP A 488 10.87 -7.30 -22.50
CA ASP A 488 11.09 -8.42 -23.42
C ASP A 488 11.48 -9.69 -22.66
N ALA A 489 12.32 -9.59 -21.63
CA ALA A 489 12.72 -10.71 -20.76
C ALA A 489 11.55 -11.21 -19.91
N ASN A 490 10.75 -10.31 -19.31
CA ASN A 490 9.66 -10.68 -18.43
C ASN A 490 8.47 -11.33 -19.16
N ARG A 491 8.34 -11.13 -20.49
CA ARG A 491 7.25 -11.66 -21.32
C ARG A 491 7.06 -13.17 -21.22
N ASN A 492 8.13 -13.94 -21.06
CA ASN A 492 8.09 -15.40 -21.17
C ASN A 492 7.76 -16.15 -19.87
N LYS A 493 7.88 -15.48 -18.71
CA LYS A 493 7.73 -16.12 -17.38
C LYS A 493 6.91 -15.29 -16.39
N VAL A 494 6.81 -13.97 -16.61
CA VAL A 494 6.17 -12.95 -15.76
C VAL A 494 6.45 -13.20 -14.28
N THR A 495 7.66 -12.85 -13.84
CA THR A 495 8.07 -13.00 -12.43
C THR A 495 8.45 -11.69 -11.77
N LEU A 496 8.81 -10.67 -12.54
CA LEU A 496 9.08 -9.34 -12.00
C LEU A 496 7.77 -8.56 -11.91
N SER A 497 7.48 -7.96 -10.74
CA SER A 497 6.33 -7.07 -10.56
C SER A 497 6.55 -5.74 -11.28
N PRO A 498 5.54 -5.17 -11.99
CA PRO A 498 5.65 -3.84 -12.59
C PRO A 498 5.95 -2.72 -11.55
N GLU A 499 5.64 -2.95 -10.28
CA GLU A 499 5.89 -2.02 -9.16
C GLU A 499 7.39 -1.79 -8.88
N VAL A 500 8.28 -2.64 -9.41
CA VAL A 500 9.72 -2.63 -9.10
C VAL A 500 10.39 -1.25 -9.32
N TRP A 501 9.96 -0.49 -10.34
CA TRP A 501 10.50 0.85 -10.60
C TRP A 501 10.14 1.85 -9.49
N GLN A 502 8.95 1.72 -8.91
CA GLN A 502 8.50 2.54 -7.79
C GLN A 502 9.28 2.17 -6.52
N LEU A 503 9.40 0.87 -6.23
CA LEU A 503 10.10 0.38 -5.03
C LEU A 503 11.60 0.71 -5.01
N GLN A 504 12.26 0.74 -6.17
CA GLN A 504 13.67 1.14 -6.28
C GLN A 504 13.87 2.65 -6.50
N HIS A 505 12.80 3.47 -6.46
CA HIS A 505 12.83 4.92 -6.71
C HIS A 505 13.39 5.32 -8.10
N GLN A 506 13.15 4.51 -9.13
CA GLN A 506 13.66 4.73 -10.50
C GLN A 506 12.56 5.06 -11.53
N CYS A 507 11.45 5.69 -11.09
CA CYS A 507 10.34 6.04 -11.97
C CYS A 507 10.72 6.95 -13.16
N LYS A 508 11.81 7.73 -13.05
CA LYS A 508 12.35 8.54 -14.15
C LYS A 508 12.72 7.71 -15.39
N MET A 509 12.97 6.40 -15.24
CA MET A 509 13.31 5.53 -16.37
C MET A 509 12.13 5.17 -17.26
N VAL A 510 10.89 5.25 -16.74
CA VAL A 510 9.66 4.90 -17.47
C VAL A 510 8.78 6.13 -17.72
N ASP A 511 9.15 7.28 -17.18
CA ASP A 511 8.44 8.54 -17.38
C ASP A 511 8.47 8.97 -18.86
N GLY A 512 7.32 9.41 -19.38
CA GLY A 512 7.15 9.79 -20.78
C GLY A 512 7.31 8.66 -21.82
N LEU A 513 7.46 7.40 -21.39
CA LEU A 513 7.67 6.27 -22.31
C LEU A 513 6.37 5.90 -23.05
N VAL A 514 6.39 5.96 -24.38
CA VAL A 514 5.29 5.49 -25.24
C VAL A 514 5.49 4.02 -25.59
N THR A 515 4.56 3.14 -25.19
CA THR A 515 4.69 1.70 -25.40
C THR A 515 3.36 0.98 -25.52
N ASN A 516 3.33 -0.08 -26.34
CA ASN A 516 2.20 -1.00 -26.47
C ASN A 516 2.35 -2.24 -25.57
N ASN A 517 3.34 -2.27 -24.68
CA ASN A 517 3.59 -3.41 -23.80
C ASN A 517 2.82 -3.25 -22.48
N ASP A 518 1.89 -4.18 -22.22
CA ASP A 518 1.04 -4.20 -21.03
C ASP A 518 1.85 -4.11 -19.72
N TYR A 519 2.99 -4.81 -19.62
CA TYR A 519 3.84 -4.79 -18.42
C TYR A 519 4.46 -3.41 -18.16
N LEU A 520 4.91 -2.71 -19.21
CA LEU A 520 5.46 -1.36 -19.08
C LEU A 520 4.35 -0.34 -18.81
N ASN A 521 3.18 -0.49 -19.43
CA ASN A 521 2.03 0.37 -19.14
C ASN A 521 1.58 0.23 -17.67
N GLN A 522 1.64 -0.97 -17.11
CA GLN A 522 1.41 -1.18 -15.67
C GLN A 522 2.48 -0.50 -14.82
N ALA A 523 3.77 -0.60 -15.18
CA ALA A 523 4.86 0.05 -14.45
C ALA A 523 4.74 1.58 -14.44
N ILE A 524 4.35 2.18 -15.59
CA ILE A 524 4.06 3.61 -15.68
C ILE A 524 2.91 3.98 -14.73
N ALA A 525 1.84 3.19 -14.70
CA ALA A 525 0.72 3.44 -13.80
C ALA A 525 1.12 3.43 -12.31
N TYR A 526 1.95 2.47 -11.88
CA TYR A 526 2.52 2.46 -10.51
C TYR A 526 3.33 3.72 -10.19
N CYS A 527 4.07 4.27 -11.16
CA CYS A 527 4.85 5.49 -10.97
C CYS A 527 4.01 6.77 -10.94
N VAL A 528 2.82 6.76 -11.55
CA VAL A 528 1.92 7.92 -11.64
C VAL A 528 0.89 7.97 -10.50
N VAL A 529 0.58 6.85 -9.84
CA VAL A 529 -0.55 6.75 -8.89
C VAL A 529 -0.53 7.77 -7.75
N ASN A 530 0.64 8.21 -7.30
CA ASN A 530 0.75 9.18 -6.22
C ASN A 530 0.50 10.64 -6.67
N SER A 531 0.68 10.94 -7.96
CA SER A 531 0.42 12.28 -8.52
C SER A 531 -0.95 12.37 -9.21
N ASP A 532 -1.36 11.31 -9.92
CA ASP A 532 -2.65 11.21 -10.60
C ASP A 532 -3.21 9.78 -10.50
N PRO A 533 -3.93 9.46 -9.41
CA PRO A 533 -4.45 8.12 -9.16
C PRO A 533 -5.51 7.71 -10.19
N LEU A 534 -6.28 8.66 -10.75
CA LEU A 534 -7.31 8.35 -11.74
C LEU A 534 -6.67 7.87 -13.04
N LYS A 535 -5.72 8.65 -13.56
CA LYS A 535 -4.98 8.29 -14.78
C LYS A 535 -4.23 6.97 -14.61
N ALA A 536 -3.62 6.74 -13.44
CA ALA A 536 -2.97 5.48 -13.13
C ALA A 536 -3.96 4.29 -13.15
N ALA A 537 -5.13 4.43 -12.52
CA ALA A 537 -6.14 3.38 -12.48
C ALA A 537 -6.68 3.04 -13.88
N GLU A 538 -7.03 4.04 -14.69
CA GLU A 538 -7.51 3.85 -16.05
C GLU A 538 -6.44 3.21 -16.95
N GLN A 539 -5.19 3.67 -16.84
CA GLN A 539 -4.08 3.10 -17.59
C GLN A 539 -3.81 1.65 -17.19
N TYR A 540 -3.84 1.32 -15.90
CA TYR A 540 -3.67 -0.06 -15.44
C TYR A 540 -4.84 -0.94 -15.89
N GLN A 541 -6.07 -0.45 -15.78
CA GLN A 541 -7.29 -1.13 -16.23
C GLN A 541 -7.21 -1.48 -17.73
N ALA A 542 -6.74 -0.56 -18.57
CA ALA A 542 -6.60 -0.78 -20.02
C ALA A 542 -5.66 -1.94 -20.38
N THR A 543 -4.74 -2.34 -19.49
CA THR A 543 -3.84 -3.48 -19.71
C THR A 543 -4.47 -4.84 -19.43
N ILE A 544 -5.65 -4.87 -18.80
CA ILE A 544 -6.31 -6.11 -18.37
C ILE A 544 -7.28 -6.59 -19.47
N LYS A 545 -6.95 -7.72 -20.12
CA LYS A 545 -7.71 -8.28 -21.27
C LYS A 545 -8.81 -9.28 -20.90
N HIS A 546 -8.81 -9.77 -19.65
CA HIS A 546 -9.75 -10.76 -19.13
C HIS A 546 -10.30 -10.29 -17.77
N SER A 547 -11.12 -11.10 -17.10
CA SER A 547 -11.57 -10.76 -15.74
C SER A 547 -10.36 -10.56 -14.81
N PRO A 548 -10.30 -9.45 -14.06
CA PRO A 548 -9.18 -9.15 -13.18
C PRO A 548 -9.06 -10.20 -12.08
N THR A 549 -7.83 -10.60 -11.76
CA THR A 549 -7.53 -11.42 -10.58
C THR A 549 -7.89 -10.68 -9.29
N VAL A 550 -7.96 -11.39 -8.16
CA VAL A 550 -8.20 -10.77 -6.83
C VAL A 550 -7.16 -9.69 -6.54
N GLN A 551 -5.88 -9.94 -6.85
CA GLN A 551 -4.81 -8.96 -6.64
C GLN A 551 -4.95 -7.73 -7.54
N GLN A 552 -5.30 -7.92 -8.83
CA GLN A 552 -5.55 -6.80 -9.73
C GLN A 552 -6.79 -5.99 -9.33
N SER A 553 -7.84 -6.69 -8.85
CA SER A 553 -9.04 -6.04 -8.33
C SER A 553 -8.75 -5.26 -7.05
N LEU A 554 -7.85 -5.75 -6.18
CA LEU A 554 -7.39 -5.01 -5.01
C LEU A 554 -6.68 -3.71 -5.41
N VAL A 555 -5.75 -3.77 -6.36
CA VAL A 555 -5.03 -2.59 -6.86
C VAL A 555 -6.00 -1.57 -7.47
N LEU A 556 -6.87 -2.00 -8.38
CA LEU A 556 -7.86 -1.11 -9.00
C LEU A 556 -8.88 -0.56 -8.01
N GLY A 557 -9.36 -1.39 -7.07
CA GLY A 557 -10.24 -0.95 -6.00
C GLY A 557 -9.62 0.17 -5.17
N GLN A 558 -8.36 -0.01 -4.75
CA GLN A 558 -7.61 1.02 -4.02
C GLN A 558 -7.39 2.29 -4.85
N TRP A 559 -6.95 2.18 -6.10
CA TRP A 559 -6.57 3.34 -6.90
C TRP A 559 -7.79 4.16 -7.32
N PHE A 560 -8.89 3.51 -7.69
CA PHE A 560 -10.15 4.22 -7.94
C PHE A 560 -10.74 4.84 -6.66
N ALA A 561 -10.57 4.21 -5.49
CA ALA A 561 -10.97 4.82 -4.22
C ALA A 561 -10.13 6.08 -3.91
N LYS A 562 -8.80 6.01 -4.08
CA LYS A 562 -7.90 7.17 -3.97
C LYS A 562 -8.25 8.30 -4.94
N ALA A 563 -8.71 7.94 -6.14
CA ALA A 563 -9.19 8.87 -7.15
C ALA A 563 -10.61 9.39 -6.88
N LYS A 564 -11.25 9.01 -5.76
CA LYS A 564 -12.66 9.31 -5.42
C LYS A 564 -13.68 8.81 -6.45
N ALA A 565 -13.30 7.86 -7.30
CA ALA A 565 -14.17 7.19 -8.27
C ALA A 565 -14.89 6.00 -7.62
N TYR A 566 -15.63 6.24 -6.54
CA TYR A 566 -16.17 5.21 -5.64
C TYR A 566 -17.09 4.20 -6.33
N LYS A 567 -17.91 4.64 -7.30
CA LYS A 567 -18.80 3.74 -8.05
C LYS A 567 -18.02 2.69 -8.85
N VAL A 568 -16.92 3.09 -9.48
CA VAL A 568 -16.04 2.18 -10.23
C VAL A 568 -15.23 1.32 -9.26
N SER A 569 -14.66 1.93 -8.22
CA SER A 569 -13.93 1.24 -7.15
C SER A 569 -14.73 0.08 -6.54
N ALA A 570 -16.01 0.31 -6.23
CA ALA A 570 -16.88 -0.71 -5.66
C ALA A 570 -16.99 -1.95 -6.54
N THR A 571 -17.03 -1.82 -7.87
CA THR A 571 -17.10 -2.99 -8.76
C THR A 571 -15.91 -3.94 -8.57
N TYR A 572 -14.72 -3.40 -8.30
CA TYR A 572 -13.53 -4.19 -8.02
C TYR A 572 -13.51 -4.70 -6.58
N TRP A 573 -13.99 -3.92 -5.61
CA TRP A 573 -14.11 -4.38 -4.22
C TRP A 573 -15.01 -5.60 -4.06
N HIS A 574 -16.06 -5.76 -4.88
CA HIS A 574 -16.92 -6.96 -4.86
C HIS A 574 -16.15 -8.26 -5.19
N ASN A 575 -15.07 -8.17 -5.97
CA ASN A 575 -14.21 -9.32 -6.28
C ASN A 575 -13.22 -9.64 -5.14
N VAL A 576 -13.02 -8.71 -4.21
CA VAL A 576 -12.02 -8.78 -3.14
C VAL A 576 -12.65 -9.11 -1.79
N VAL A 577 -13.77 -8.45 -1.44
CA VAL A 577 -14.43 -8.55 -0.14
C VAL A 577 -15.83 -9.11 -0.31
N ARG A 578 -16.01 -10.40 -0.01
CA ARG A 578 -17.31 -11.08 -0.08
C ARG A 578 -17.98 -11.27 1.28
N ASN A 579 -17.20 -11.19 2.36
CA ASN A 579 -17.63 -11.36 3.74
C ASN A 579 -16.64 -10.65 4.69
N THR A 580 -16.99 -10.58 5.98
CA THR A 580 -16.16 -9.97 7.03
C THR A 580 -14.78 -10.63 7.18
N SER A 581 -14.64 -11.93 6.92
CA SER A 581 -13.33 -12.60 6.99
C SER A 581 -12.39 -12.12 5.88
N ASP A 582 -12.90 -11.84 4.69
CA ASP A 582 -12.11 -11.29 3.58
C ASP A 582 -11.68 -9.86 3.90
N LEU A 583 -12.58 -9.05 4.49
CA LEU A 583 -12.26 -7.70 4.96
C LEU A 583 -11.10 -7.72 5.96
N LYS A 584 -11.15 -8.59 6.99
CA LYS A 584 -10.11 -8.69 8.04
C LYS A 584 -8.73 -9.09 7.52
N LYS A 585 -8.63 -9.72 6.35
CA LYS A 585 -7.37 -10.10 5.70
C LYS A 585 -6.72 -8.94 4.93
N LEU A 586 -7.45 -7.87 4.67
CA LEU A 586 -6.92 -6.72 3.95
C LEU A 586 -5.94 -5.91 4.82
N PRO A 587 -4.89 -5.32 4.22
CA PRO A 587 -4.03 -4.35 4.91
C PRO A 587 -4.87 -3.21 5.51
N PRO A 588 -4.48 -2.61 6.65
CA PRO A 588 -5.25 -1.55 7.32
C PRO A 588 -5.74 -0.48 6.35
N TYR A 589 -4.84 0.13 5.58
CA TYR A 589 -5.20 1.18 4.64
C TYR A 589 -6.15 0.73 3.51
N SER A 590 -6.11 -0.54 3.12
CA SER A 590 -7.08 -1.09 2.15
C SER A 590 -8.46 -1.27 2.75
N ARG A 591 -8.54 -1.65 4.04
CA ARG A 591 -9.81 -1.71 4.78
C ARG A 591 -10.43 -0.33 4.91
N TYR A 592 -9.62 0.68 5.23
CA TYR A 592 -10.05 2.09 5.27
C TYR A 592 -10.71 2.49 3.94
N LEU A 593 -10.02 2.31 2.81
CA LEU A 593 -10.54 2.70 1.48
C LEU A 593 -11.80 1.92 1.09
N TYR A 594 -11.91 0.65 1.46
CA TYR A 594 -13.11 -0.15 1.24
C TYR A 594 -14.31 0.42 2.00
N ILE A 595 -14.15 0.69 3.31
CA ILE A 595 -15.21 1.21 4.18
C ILE A 595 -15.63 2.60 3.72
N GLU A 596 -14.66 3.48 3.40
CA GLU A 596 -14.91 4.80 2.81
C GLU A 596 -15.72 4.68 1.50
N THR A 597 -15.36 3.76 0.61
CA THR A 597 -16.10 3.51 -0.64
C THR A 597 -17.54 3.08 -0.35
N MET A 598 -17.78 2.20 0.63
CA MET A 598 -19.14 1.78 0.99
C MET A 598 -19.95 2.95 1.57
N ASN A 599 -19.31 3.79 2.40
CA ASN A 599 -19.95 4.95 2.99
C ASN A 599 -20.38 5.98 1.94
N GLU A 600 -19.47 6.31 1.01
CA GLU A 600 -19.70 7.28 -0.08
C GLU A 600 -20.76 6.82 -1.09
N LEU A 601 -21.00 5.51 -1.20
CA LEU A 601 -22.08 4.95 -2.03
C LEU A 601 -23.43 4.86 -1.31
N GLY A 602 -23.54 5.41 -0.09
CA GLY A 602 -24.76 5.38 0.71
C GLY A 602 -25.06 4.01 1.35
N GLN A 603 -24.11 3.06 1.32
CA GLN A 603 -24.21 1.82 2.10
C GLN A 603 -23.74 2.04 3.54
N THR A 604 -24.15 3.15 4.15
CA THR A 604 -23.63 3.68 5.42
C THR A 604 -23.83 2.69 6.57
N LYS A 605 -24.97 1.98 6.64
CA LYS A 605 -25.19 0.94 7.67
C LYS A 605 -24.16 -0.19 7.60
N ARG A 606 -23.80 -0.61 6.38
CA ARG A 606 -22.79 -1.64 6.16
C ARG A 606 -21.40 -1.11 6.50
N ALA A 607 -21.06 0.09 6.02
CA ALA A 607 -19.81 0.76 6.37
C ALA A 607 -19.64 0.88 7.89
N ASN A 608 -20.72 1.20 8.61
CA ASN A 608 -20.74 1.27 10.06
C ASN A 608 -20.45 -0.07 10.75
N GLN A 609 -21.09 -1.14 10.28
CA GLN A 609 -20.83 -2.48 10.79
C GLN A 609 -19.37 -2.90 10.51
N ASP A 610 -18.90 -2.70 9.29
CA ASP A 610 -17.54 -3.03 8.86
C ASP A 610 -16.49 -2.19 9.63
N TRP A 611 -16.80 -0.94 9.97
CA TRP A 611 -15.96 -0.08 10.81
C TRP A 611 -15.87 -0.62 12.24
N LEU A 612 -17.01 -0.93 12.88
CA LEU A 612 -17.04 -1.47 14.25
C LEU A 612 -16.35 -2.84 14.38
N GLU A 613 -16.48 -3.71 13.37
CA GLU A 613 -15.88 -5.06 13.37
C GLU A 613 -14.39 -5.08 12.96
N SER A 614 -13.86 -3.95 12.49
CA SER A 614 -12.48 -3.82 12.02
C SER A 614 -11.52 -3.48 13.16
N ASN A 615 -10.48 -4.29 13.32
CA ASN A 615 -9.34 -3.95 14.18
C ASN A 615 -8.39 -3.00 13.43
N PHE A 616 -8.57 -1.70 13.61
CA PHE A 616 -7.69 -0.63 13.09
C PHE A 616 -6.90 0.00 14.25
N ASP A 617 -5.77 0.64 13.94
CA ASP A 617 -4.98 1.36 14.94
C ASP A 617 -5.78 2.55 15.51
N LYS A 618 -6.11 2.49 16.80
CA LYS A 618 -6.86 3.53 17.50
C LYS A 618 -6.10 4.85 17.61
N GLN A 619 -4.79 4.85 17.38
CA GLN A 619 -3.96 6.06 17.31
C GLN A 619 -4.08 6.78 15.96
N ASN A 620 -4.72 6.16 14.95
CA ASN A 620 -4.87 6.78 13.63
C ASN A 620 -6.08 7.72 13.59
N GLU A 621 -5.82 9.01 13.38
CA GLU A 621 -6.85 10.04 13.29
C GLU A 621 -7.85 9.83 12.14
N GLN A 622 -7.36 9.47 10.94
CA GLN A 622 -8.21 9.29 9.75
C GLN A 622 -9.27 8.19 9.96
N TRP A 623 -8.93 7.18 10.76
CA TRP A 623 -9.87 6.13 11.12
C TRP A 623 -11.08 6.66 11.91
N TRP A 624 -10.84 7.56 12.85
CA TRP A 624 -11.90 8.18 13.64
C TRP A 624 -12.72 9.16 12.80
N GLN A 625 -12.08 9.96 11.93
CA GLN A 625 -12.77 10.84 10.99
C GLN A 625 -13.74 10.06 10.08
N LEU A 626 -13.32 8.93 9.53
CA LEU A 626 -14.21 8.05 8.77
C LEU A 626 -15.38 7.54 9.62
N GLY A 627 -15.11 7.16 10.87
CA GLY A 627 -16.16 6.75 11.82
C GLY A 627 -17.18 7.87 12.08
N ILE A 628 -16.71 9.11 12.20
CA ILE A 628 -17.56 10.28 12.42
C ILE A 628 -18.42 10.56 11.18
N ASP A 629 -17.82 10.61 9.98
CA ASP A 629 -18.54 10.80 8.71
C ASP A 629 -19.60 9.70 8.47
N ILE A 630 -19.30 8.45 8.83
CA ILE A 630 -20.29 7.37 8.80
C ILE A 630 -21.46 7.68 9.76
N ALA A 631 -21.17 8.09 11.00
CA ALA A 631 -22.22 8.40 11.98
C ALA A 631 -23.07 9.61 11.57
N GLU A 632 -22.46 10.64 10.98
CA GLU A 632 -23.16 11.80 10.42
C GLU A 632 -24.10 11.42 9.29
N LYS A 633 -23.64 10.59 8.33
CA LYS A 633 -24.49 10.07 7.23
C LYS A 633 -25.58 9.12 7.72
N MET A 634 -25.46 8.55 8.92
CA MET A 634 -26.52 7.80 9.59
C MET A 634 -27.54 8.68 10.33
N ASP A 635 -27.26 9.98 10.47
CA ASP A 635 -27.98 10.90 11.37
C ASP A 635 -28.00 10.41 12.84
N ASP A 636 -26.95 9.68 13.26
CA ASP A 636 -26.80 9.18 14.63
C ASP A 636 -25.94 10.12 15.47
N LYS A 637 -26.59 11.13 16.05
CA LYS A 637 -25.94 12.16 16.86
C LYS A 637 -25.17 11.60 18.07
N ALA A 638 -25.68 10.52 18.68
CA ALA A 638 -25.02 9.91 19.84
C ALA A 638 -23.72 9.20 19.40
N ALA A 639 -23.74 8.51 18.26
CA ALA A 639 -22.55 7.90 17.70
C ALA A 639 -21.52 8.93 17.22
N VAL A 640 -21.95 10.06 16.66
CA VAL A 640 -21.05 11.18 16.28
C VAL A 640 -20.25 11.64 17.50
N ILE A 641 -20.94 12.04 18.58
CA ILE A 641 -20.29 12.55 19.79
C ILE A 641 -19.36 11.48 20.39
N SER A 642 -19.87 10.26 20.56
CA SER A 642 -19.09 9.18 21.17
C SER A 642 -17.81 8.86 20.39
N ARG A 643 -17.82 8.98 19.06
CA ARG A 643 -16.64 8.75 18.21
C ARG A 643 -15.66 9.91 18.25
N ILE A 644 -16.15 11.15 18.31
CA ILE A 644 -15.29 12.33 18.50
C ILE A 644 -14.57 12.22 19.86
N GLU A 645 -15.30 11.98 20.94
CA GLU A 645 -14.73 11.84 22.30
C GLU A 645 -13.68 10.73 22.37
N GLN A 646 -14.04 9.50 21.94
CA GLN A 646 -13.09 8.39 21.93
C GLN A 646 -11.88 8.63 21.02
N GLY A 647 -12.09 9.30 19.89
CA GLY A 647 -11.03 9.66 18.97
C GLY A 647 -10.04 10.64 19.61
N ILE A 648 -10.53 11.66 20.32
CA ILE A 648 -9.70 12.61 21.07
C ILE A 648 -8.92 11.88 22.17
N ASP A 649 -9.58 11.05 22.96
CA ASP A 649 -8.95 10.30 24.06
C ASP A 649 -7.81 9.42 23.54
N HIS A 650 -8.03 8.72 22.44
CA HIS A 650 -7.06 7.79 21.88
C HIS A 650 -5.94 8.47 21.09
N THR A 651 -6.21 9.53 20.33
CA THR A 651 -5.24 10.12 19.39
C THR A 651 -4.60 11.41 19.89
N GLN A 652 -5.27 12.14 20.80
CA GLN A 652 -4.90 13.50 21.21
C GLN A 652 -4.85 14.47 20.01
N SER A 653 -5.64 14.20 18.96
CA SER A 653 -5.71 14.96 17.70
C SER A 653 -6.31 16.35 17.90
N SER A 654 -5.64 17.37 17.36
CA SER A 654 -6.17 18.74 17.30
C SER A 654 -7.38 18.87 16.39
N GLU A 655 -7.43 18.08 15.32
CA GLU A 655 -8.46 18.07 14.30
C GLU A 655 -9.77 17.52 14.87
N LEU A 656 -9.72 16.40 15.60
CA LEU A 656 -10.91 15.86 16.26
C LEU A 656 -11.40 16.78 17.39
N THR A 657 -10.48 17.44 18.11
CA THR A 657 -10.82 18.43 19.12
C THR A 657 -11.51 19.66 18.49
N LYS A 658 -11.11 20.01 17.26
CA LYS A 658 -11.77 21.05 16.45
C LYS A 658 -13.19 20.63 16.04
N ASP A 659 -13.38 19.40 15.58
CA ASP A 659 -14.71 18.86 15.23
C ASP A 659 -15.66 18.89 16.43
N LEU A 660 -15.14 18.60 17.64
CA LEU A 660 -15.89 18.74 18.89
C LEU A 660 -16.33 20.19 19.15
N ALA A 661 -15.43 21.15 18.99
CA ALA A 661 -15.76 22.58 19.13
C ALA A 661 -16.83 23.03 18.13
N GLU A 662 -16.75 22.61 16.87
CA GLU A 662 -17.75 22.91 15.83
C GLU A 662 -19.12 22.32 16.18
N TYR A 663 -19.14 21.08 16.69
CA TYR A 663 -20.36 20.44 17.17
C TYR A 663 -20.99 21.21 18.34
N ILE A 664 -20.19 21.60 19.33
CA ILE A 664 -20.65 22.38 20.50
C ILE A 664 -21.24 23.71 20.02
N ALA A 665 -20.53 24.45 19.16
CA ALA A 665 -20.99 25.74 18.67
C ALA A 665 -22.30 25.66 17.86
N LYS A 666 -22.54 24.52 17.19
CA LYS A 666 -23.78 24.28 16.45
C LYS A 666 -24.97 23.94 17.36
N ASN A 667 -24.73 23.20 18.44
CA ASN A 667 -25.79 22.66 19.30
C ASN A 667 -25.96 23.39 20.65
N ASN A 668 -25.07 24.32 20.98
CA ASN A 668 -25.00 25.03 22.27
C ASN A 668 -24.89 24.10 23.50
N ASP A 669 -24.10 23.04 23.38
CA ASP A 669 -23.94 22.02 24.42
C ASP A 669 -22.84 22.42 25.43
N THR A 670 -23.27 23.06 26.52
CA THR A 670 -22.37 23.59 27.55
C THR A 670 -21.71 22.52 28.40
N ASP A 671 -22.26 21.31 28.51
CA ASP A 671 -21.63 20.22 29.25
C ASP A 671 -20.50 19.59 28.44
N LEU A 672 -20.69 19.45 27.13
CA LEU A 672 -19.64 19.00 26.23
C LEU A 672 -18.50 20.03 26.11
N ALA A 673 -18.80 21.33 26.27
CA ALA A 673 -17.78 22.38 26.35
C ALA A 673 -16.81 22.20 27.52
N LYS A 674 -17.28 21.75 28.69
CA LYS A 674 -16.40 21.48 29.84
C LYS A 674 -15.38 20.39 29.52
N LYS A 675 -15.83 19.30 28.89
CA LYS A 675 -14.95 18.21 28.44
C LYS A 675 -13.94 18.70 27.39
N LEU A 676 -14.39 19.54 26.45
CA LEU A 676 -13.49 20.18 25.49
C LEU A 676 -12.36 20.92 26.21
N PHE A 677 -12.69 21.75 27.20
CA PHE A 677 -11.70 22.55 27.94
C PHE A 677 -10.69 21.70 28.72
N GLU A 678 -11.07 20.51 29.18
CA GLU A 678 -10.16 19.55 29.83
C GLU A 678 -9.25 18.83 28.81
N SER A 679 -9.77 18.55 27.62
CA SER A 679 -9.07 17.82 26.56
C SER A 679 -8.18 18.69 25.67
N ASP A 680 -8.50 19.99 25.51
CA ASP A 680 -7.75 20.89 24.63
C ASP A 680 -6.42 21.34 25.24
N LYS A 681 -5.39 20.54 24.98
CA LYS A 681 -4.01 20.82 25.45
C LYS A 681 -3.34 21.99 24.75
N THR A 682 -3.92 22.49 23.67
CA THR A 682 -3.29 23.53 22.84
C THR A 682 -4.02 24.86 22.93
N GLY A 683 -5.27 24.88 23.40
CA GLY A 683 -6.18 26.01 23.36
C GLY A 683 -6.78 26.31 21.97
N ASN A 684 -6.44 25.52 20.92
CA ASN A 684 -6.89 25.78 19.54
C ASN A 684 -8.40 25.65 19.40
N ALA A 685 -8.95 24.59 19.97
CA ALA A 685 -10.36 24.28 19.88
C ALA A 685 -11.16 25.21 20.78
N SER A 686 -10.64 25.57 21.95
CA SER A 686 -11.21 26.58 22.85
C SER A 686 -11.22 27.96 22.19
N ALA A 687 -10.15 28.37 21.49
CA ALA A 687 -10.14 29.62 20.74
C ALA A 687 -11.16 29.60 19.59
N LEU A 688 -11.24 28.49 18.84
CA LEU A 688 -12.23 28.33 17.78
C LEU A 688 -13.66 28.40 18.32
N LEU A 689 -13.95 27.68 19.41
CA LEU A 689 -15.24 27.69 20.05
C LEU A 689 -15.61 29.12 20.44
N GLY A 690 -14.69 29.85 21.09
CA GLY A 690 -14.86 31.27 21.43
C GLY A 690 -15.25 32.12 20.21
N TYR A 691 -14.51 32.01 19.11
CA TYR A 691 -14.83 32.73 17.87
C TYR A 691 -16.15 32.29 17.23
N GLN A 692 -16.60 31.05 17.40
CA GLN A 692 -17.87 30.59 16.83
C GLN A 692 -19.08 30.96 17.68
N THR A 693 -18.92 31.09 19.00
CA THR A 693 -20.01 31.36 19.94
C THR A 693 -20.13 32.84 20.33
N HIS A 694 -19.10 33.67 20.12
CA HIS A 694 -19.05 35.07 20.60
C HIS A 694 -20.27 35.96 20.30
N LYS A 695 -21.04 35.68 19.23
CA LYS A 695 -22.28 36.41 18.92
C LYS A 695 -23.54 35.76 19.48
N LYS A 696 -23.55 34.44 19.64
CA LYS A 696 -24.72 33.63 20.01
C LYS A 696 -24.79 33.40 21.51
N ASP A 697 -23.66 33.01 22.10
CA ASP A 697 -23.49 32.70 23.51
C ASP A 697 -22.18 33.35 24.00
N PRO A 698 -22.23 34.65 24.37
CA PRO A 698 -21.08 35.38 24.88
C PRO A 698 -20.49 34.79 26.17
N GLU A 699 -21.30 34.16 27.02
CA GLU A 699 -20.82 33.55 28.27
C GLU A 699 -19.93 32.33 27.98
N LEU A 700 -20.41 31.42 27.12
CA LEU A 700 -19.62 30.29 26.65
C LEU A 700 -18.36 30.75 25.92
N ALA A 701 -18.47 31.81 25.11
CA ALA A 701 -17.31 32.38 24.42
C ALA A 701 -16.26 32.92 25.40
N GLN A 702 -16.67 33.59 26.48
CA GLN A 702 -15.75 34.05 27.52
C GLN A 702 -15.01 32.88 28.18
N GLN A 703 -15.72 31.80 28.53
CA GLN A 703 -15.10 30.61 29.12
C GLN A 703 -14.10 29.95 28.15
N ALA A 704 -14.47 29.85 26.87
CA ALA A 704 -13.63 29.26 25.84
C ALA A 704 -12.37 30.10 25.58
N PHE A 705 -12.49 31.43 25.49
CA PHE A 705 -11.32 32.31 25.40
C PHE A 705 -10.47 32.28 26.68
N ALA A 706 -11.08 32.18 27.86
CA ALA A 706 -10.36 32.04 29.12
C ALA A 706 -9.49 30.78 29.15
N ASN A 707 -10.03 29.64 28.70
CA ASN A 707 -9.27 28.39 28.57
C ASN A 707 -8.14 28.53 27.53
N ALA A 708 -8.43 29.07 26.34
CA ALA A 708 -7.41 29.30 25.32
C ALA A 708 -6.28 30.23 25.80
N TYR A 709 -6.62 31.27 26.56
CA TYR A 709 -5.68 32.26 27.13
C TYR A 709 -4.72 31.66 28.17
N GLN A 710 -4.96 30.45 28.67
CA GLN A 710 -3.99 29.76 29.54
C GLN A 710 -2.71 29.38 28.77
N HIS A 711 -2.78 29.22 27.45
CA HIS A 711 -1.66 28.79 26.61
C HIS A 711 -0.83 29.97 26.09
N LEU A 712 0.50 29.85 26.13
CA LEU A 712 1.43 30.94 25.82
C LEU A 712 1.26 31.53 24.42
N LYS A 713 0.94 30.71 23.41
CA LYS A 713 0.74 31.20 22.03
C LYS A 713 -0.41 32.19 21.92
N TYR A 714 -1.45 31.99 22.73
CA TYR A 714 -2.67 32.78 22.75
C TYR A 714 -2.57 34.00 23.65
N LYS A 715 -1.77 33.93 24.72
CA LYS A 715 -1.34 35.14 25.44
C LYS A 715 -0.55 36.10 24.56
N LYS A 716 0.08 35.57 23.50
CA LYS A 716 0.79 36.33 22.48
C LYS A 716 -0.06 36.62 21.24
N ASP A 717 -1.34 36.30 21.24
CA ASP A 717 -2.24 36.64 20.14
C ASP A 717 -3.03 37.89 20.52
N VAL A 718 -2.61 39.03 19.96
CA VAL A 718 -3.23 40.34 20.23
C VAL A 718 -4.69 40.35 19.79
N ASN A 719 -5.02 39.72 18.66
CA ASN A 719 -6.37 39.71 18.12
C ASN A 719 -7.31 38.85 18.98
N MET A 720 -6.85 37.69 19.43
CA MET A 720 -7.62 36.85 20.35
C MET A 720 -7.80 37.54 21.69
N THR A 721 -6.74 38.11 22.25
CA THR A 721 -6.80 38.86 23.52
C THR A 721 -7.78 40.03 23.44
N ALA A 722 -7.78 40.78 22.33
CA ALA A 722 -8.72 41.85 22.09
C ALA A 722 -10.17 41.35 21.95
N GLN A 723 -10.39 40.21 21.28
CA GLN A 723 -11.71 39.61 21.17
C GLN A 723 -12.20 39.10 22.53
N TYR A 724 -11.32 38.51 23.34
CA TYR A 724 -11.63 38.10 24.70
C TYR A 724 -12.01 39.30 25.58
N ALA A 725 -11.29 40.42 25.47
CA ALA A 725 -11.60 41.66 26.17
C ALA A 725 -12.97 42.23 25.77
N ASP A 726 -13.29 42.26 24.47
CA ASP A 726 -14.60 42.69 23.97
C ASP A 726 -15.75 41.82 24.51
N ILE A 727 -15.55 40.50 24.58
CA ILE A 727 -16.56 39.58 25.15
C ILE A 727 -16.67 39.74 26.67
N ALA A 728 -15.57 39.87 27.40
CA ALA A 728 -15.59 40.17 28.83
C ALA A 728 -16.38 41.46 29.10
N ASN A 729 -16.15 42.53 28.32
CA ASN A 729 -16.90 43.77 28.42
C ASN A 729 -18.40 43.59 28.16
N LYS A 730 -18.77 42.81 27.14
CA LYS A 730 -20.18 42.52 26.80
C LYS A 730 -20.89 41.73 27.90
N ASN A 731 -20.17 40.83 28.57
CA ASN A 731 -20.68 40.07 29.70
C ASN A 731 -20.67 40.88 31.03
N GLY A 732 -20.15 42.11 31.00
CA GLY A 732 -20.13 43.01 32.15
C GLY A 732 -18.87 42.91 33.02
N ASP A 733 -17.89 42.09 32.63
CA ASP A 733 -16.59 41.98 33.30
C ASP A 733 -15.62 43.06 32.78
N THR A 734 -15.90 44.30 33.19
CA THR A 734 -15.20 45.51 32.73
C THR A 734 -13.76 45.59 33.24
N GLU A 735 -13.48 45.04 34.42
CA GLU A 735 -12.13 44.98 34.99
C GLU A 735 -11.24 44.04 34.18
N LEU A 736 -11.69 42.81 33.92
CA LEU A 736 -10.96 41.86 33.09
C LEU A 736 -10.75 42.42 31.68
N SER A 737 -11.79 43.02 31.10
CA SER A 737 -11.69 43.69 29.79
C SER A 737 -10.58 44.75 29.78
N SER A 738 -10.54 45.63 30.79
CA SER A 738 -9.49 46.66 30.90
C SER A 738 -8.10 46.04 30.97
N GLN A 739 -7.91 45.00 31.78
CA GLN A 739 -6.64 44.31 31.92
C GLN A 739 -6.19 43.65 30.61
N LEU A 740 -7.12 42.98 29.90
CA LEU A 740 -6.84 42.31 28.63
C LEU A 740 -6.48 43.30 27.52
N TYR A 741 -7.20 44.43 27.39
CA TYR A 741 -6.83 45.45 26.42
C TYR A 741 -5.48 46.09 26.73
N LYS A 742 -5.15 46.35 28.00
CA LYS A 742 -3.80 46.84 28.38
C LYS A 742 -2.72 45.83 27.97
N ALA A 743 -2.93 44.54 28.22
CA ALA A 743 -2.01 43.48 27.82
C ALA A 743 -1.84 43.41 26.29
N ALA A 744 -2.95 43.51 25.53
CA ALA A 744 -2.92 43.52 24.07
C ALA A 744 -2.15 44.74 23.51
N ILE A 745 -2.36 45.93 24.10
CA ILE A 745 -1.65 47.16 23.73
C ILE A 745 -0.15 47.04 24.02
N ASP A 746 0.20 46.58 25.23
CA ASP A 746 1.60 46.39 25.63
C ASP A 746 2.32 45.45 24.68
N GLN A 747 1.65 44.37 24.30
CA GLN A 747 2.23 43.41 23.40
C GLN A 747 2.44 43.98 21.99
N GLU A 748 1.42 44.61 21.41
CA GLU A 748 1.51 45.17 20.05
C GLU A 748 2.59 46.27 19.96
N LEU A 749 2.73 47.09 21.01
CA LEU A 749 3.78 48.11 21.08
C LEU A 749 5.20 47.53 21.14
N THR A 750 5.37 46.29 21.61
CA THR A 750 6.68 45.59 21.61
C THR A 750 6.98 44.84 20.31
N SER A 751 6.03 44.80 19.37
CA SER A 751 6.21 44.17 18.06
C SER A 751 7.31 44.88 17.24
N PRO A 752 8.13 44.17 16.44
CA PRO A 752 9.14 44.80 15.58
C PRO A 752 8.55 45.79 14.55
N ALA A 753 7.27 45.62 14.19
CA ALA A 753 6.54 46.50 13.30
C ALA A 753 5.09 46.65 13.81
N PRO A 754 4.85 47.54 14.79
CA PRO A 754 3.51 47.71 15.38
C PRO A 754 2.49 48.21 14.36
N ASP A 755 1.32 47.58 14.29
CA ASP A 755 0.20 48.04 13.49
C ASP A 755 -0.52 49.20 14.19
N LYS A 756 -0.29 50.41 13.67
CA LYS A 756 -0.93 51.63 14.16
C LYS A 756 -2.47 51.57 14.11
N LYS A 757 -3.07 50.89 13.12
CA LYS A 757 -4.53 50.76 13.05
C LYS A 757 -5.05 49.89 14.20
N LEU A 758 -4.38 48.77 14.45
CA LEU A 758 -4.72 47.87 15.55
C LEU A 758 -4.56 48.57 16.90
N ILE A 759 -3.43 49.25 17.14
CA ILE A 759 -3.21 50.03 18.38
C ILE A 759 -4.34 51.04 18.60
N ASN A 760 -4.71 51.81 17.57
CA ASN A 760 -5.79 52.80 17.68
C ASN A 760 -7.13 52.13 18.04
N TYR A 761 -7.43 50.95 17.47
CA TYR A 761 -8.61 50.17 17.81
C TYR A 761 -8.59 49.70 19.28
N LEU A 762 -7.46 49.13 19.73
CA LEU A 762 -7.31 48.64 21.11
C LEU A 762 -7.43 49.78 22.13
N GLN A 763 -6.78 50.92 21.87
CA GLN A 763 -6.84 52.10 22.71
C GLN A 763 -8.25 52.70 22.77
N SER A 764 -8.92 52.81 21.63
CA SER A 764 -10.31 53.31 21.58
C SER A 764 -11.26 52.35 22.32
N SER A 765 -11.06 51.04 22.18
CA SER A 765 -11.87 50.03 22.87
C SER A 765 -11.65 50.07 24.38
N HIS A 766 -10.41 50.19 24.84
CA HIS A 766 -10.07 50.38 26.26
C HIS A 766 -10.67 51.66 26.84
N LYS A 767 -10.55 52.78 26.11
CA LYS A 767 -11.11 54.07 26.52
C LYS A 767 -12.62 54.02 26.72
N ASN A 768 -13.33 53.28 25.87
CA ASN A 768 -14.79 53.20 25.85
C ASN A 768 -15.37 52.20 26.88
N ILE A 769 -14.53 51.55 27.69
CA ILE A 769 -15.00 50.75 28.82
C ILE A 769 -15.61 51.68 29.87
N ASN A 770 -16.81 51.34 30.33
CA ASN A 770 -17.50 52.03 31.43
C ASN A 770 -16.85 51.64 32.77
N LEU A 771 -15.68 52.22 33.05
CA LEU A 771 -14.89 51.97 34.26
C LEU A 771 -14.22 53.26 34.74
N GLY A 772 -14.36 53.57 36.02
CA GLY A 772 -13.73 54.73 36.65
C GLY A 772 -14.40 56.07 36.29
N TRP A 773 -13.64 57.16 36.46
CA TRP A 773 -14.12 58.52 36.22
C TRP A 773 -14.19 58.90 34.74
N LYS A 774 -15.27 59.58 34.36
CA LYS A 774 -15.49 60.19 33.04
C LYS A 774 -16.01 61.61 33.21
N TYR A 775 -15.51 62.54 32.42
CA TYR A 775 -15.85 63.95 32.51
C TYR A 775 -16.47 64.45 31.21
N ASN A 776 -17.43 65.36 31.33
CA ASN A 776 -18.05 66.02 30.20
C ASN A 776 -18.31 67.49 30.52
N VAL A 777 -17.91 68.39 29.64
CA VAL A 777 -18.22 69.82 29.70
C VAL A 777 -18.82 70.22 28.36
N ALA A 778 -20.07 70.66 28.35
CA ALA A 778 -20.77 71.04 27.13
C ALA A 778 -21.60 72.31 27.34
N GLY A 779 -21.83 73.07 26.29
CA GLY A 779 -22.55 74.32 26.40
C GLY A 779 -22.72 75.02 25.07
N TRP A 780 -23.32 76.21 25.14
CA TRP A 780 -23.42 77.11 24.01
C TRP A 780 -23.51 78.56 24.47
N ILE A 781 -23.19 79.49 23.57
CA ILE A 781 -23.35 80.94 23.72
C ILE A 781 -23.99 81.49 22.45
N GLY A 782 -24.90 82.47 22.55
CA GLY A 782 -25.58 83.02 21.39
C GLY A 782 -26.66 84.03 21.70
N THR A 783 -27.38 84.49 20.68
CA THR A 783 -28.43 85.50 20.81
C THR A 783 -29.81 84.87 21.00
N ASP A 784 -30.44 85.22 22.12
CA ASP A 784 -31.86 85.08 22.49
C ASP A 784 -32.58 83.83 21.96
N GLN A 785 -32.51 82.74 22.73
CA GLN A 785 -33.28 81.52 22.46
C GLN A 785 -34.72 81.60 22.98
N GLN A 786 -35.64 80.97 22.26
CA GLN A 786 -37.02 80.75 22.70
C GLN A 786 -37.27 79.38 23.35
N GLN A 787 -36.23 78.61 23.73
CA GLN A 787 -36.36 77.16 23.99
C GLN A 787 -35.80 76.69 25.33
N ALA A 788 -36.44 75.64 25.87
CA ALA A 788 -35.97 74.83 26.98
C ALA A 788 -34.90 73.81 26.53
N MET A 789 -33.92 73.55 27.39
CA MET A 789 -32.78 72.67 27.10
C MET A 789 -32.92 71.29 27.77
N PRO A 790 -32.27 70.23 27.22
CA PRO A 790 -32.32 68.89 27.79
C PRO A 790 -31.92 68.86 29.27
N GLY A 791 -32.94 68.72 30.12
CA GLY A 791 -32.77 68.62 31.56
C GLY A 791 -32.26 69.88 32.25
N VAL A 792 -32.39 71.10 31.72
CA VAL A 792 -31.92 72.34 32.39
C VAL A 792 -32.92 73.49 32.27
N SER A 793 -33.86 73.51 33.22
CA SER A 793 -34.83 74.58 33.55
C SER A 793 -35.68 75.20 32.41
N SER A 794 -36.77 75.86 32.78
CA SER A 794 -37.68 76.58 31.87
C SER A 794 -37.14 77.94 31.40
N GLY A 795 -35.89 78.25 31.72
CA GLY A 795 -35.28 79.56 31.46
C GLY A 795 -34.62 79.65 30.09
N THR A 796 -35.07 80.62 29.28
CA THR A 796 -34.37 81.02 28.06
C THR A 796 -33.14 81.86 28.39
N GLY A 797 -32.03 81.66 27.69
CA GLY A 797 -30.79 82.39 27.93
C GLY A 797 -29.97 82.68 26.67
N ASN A 798 -28.92 83.47 26.84
CA ASN A 798 -27.88 83.70 25.85
C ASN A 798 -26.68 82.76 26.04
N TYR A 799 -26.63 82.00 27.14
CA TYR A 799 -25.65 80.94 27.33
C TYR A 799 -26.21 79.75 28.11
N PHE A 800 -25.52 78.62 27.94
CA PHE A 800 -25.70 77.40 28.69
C PHE A 800 -24.34 76.73 28.93
N LEU A 801 -24.14 76.18 30.12
CA LEU A 801 -22.98 75.40 30.51
C LEU A 801 -23.40 74.19 31.35
N TYR A 802 -22.88 73.04 31.00
CA TYR A 802 -23.06 71.76 31.67
C TYR A 802 -21.71 71.14 31.94
N GLY A 803 -21.38 70.89 33.20
CA GLY A 803 -20.22 70.09 33.59
C GLY A 803 -20.68 68.86 34.36
N GLU A 804 -20.24 67.66 33.98
CA GLU A 804 -20.59 66.41 34.66
C GLU A 804 -19.34 65.55 34.88
N ALA A 805 -19.24 64.99 36.07
CA ALA A 805 -18.30 63.92 36.42
C ALA A 805 -19.10 62.66 36.75
N LYS A 806 -18.82 61.56 36.05
CA LYS A 806 -19.44 60.24 36.27
C LYS A 806 -18.40 59.25 36.78
N TYR A 807 -18.75 58.46 37.78
CA TYR A 807 -17.94 57.32 38.22
C TYR A 807 -18.68 56.01 37.94
N TYR A 808 -18.13 55.19 37.05
CA TYR A 808 -18.59 53.84 36.78
C TYR A 808 -17.88 52.84 37.69
N PHE A 809 -18.66 52.05 38.44
CA PHE A 809 -18.14 51.09 39.39
C PHE A 809 -17.47 49.90 38.68
N GLU A 810 -16.44 49.36 39.32
CA GLU A 810 -15.79 48.11 38.91
C GLU A 810 -16.74 46.93 39.15
N HIS A 811 -17.44 46.93 40.29
CA HIS A 811 -18.37 45.88 40.71
C HIS A 811 -19.76 46.47 41.03
N PRO A 812 -20.50 46.97 40.03
CA PRO A 812 -21.80 47.58 40.28
C PRO A 812 -22.85 46.52 40.64
N TRP A 813 -23.74 46.86 41.57
CA TRP A 813 -24.93 46.07 41.88
C TRP A 813 -25.97 46.04 40.74
N LEU A 814 -25.93 47.05 39.85
CA LEU A 814 -26.64 47.07 38.57
C LEU A 814 -25.64 47.28 37.42
N PRO A 815 -25.52 46.35 36.45
CA PRO A 815 -24.56 46.48 35.35
C PRO A 815 -24.67 47.82 34.62
N ARG A 816 -23.52 48.38 34.21
CA ARG A 816 -23.45 49.66 33.47
C ARG A 816 -24.13 50.81 34.21
N SER A 817 -23.93 50.86 35.52
CA SER A 817 -24.37 51.97 36.37
C SER A 817 -23.23 52.90 36.75
N ALA A 818 -23.59 54.15 37.03
CA ALA A 818 -22.67 55.16 37.51
C ALA A 818 -23.36 56.11 38.49
N VAL A 819 -22.57 56.70 39.38
CA VAL A 819 -22.95 57.92 40.09
C VAL A 819 -22.43 59.11 39.31
N SER A 820 -23.23 60.16 39.18
CA SER A 820 -22.81 61.40 38.55
C SER A 820 -23.05 62.62 39.43
N ILE A 821 -22.12 63.56 39.33
CA ILE A 821 -22.22 64.91 39.89
C ILE A 821 -22.17 65.86 38.71
N ALA A 822 -23.17 66.73 38.56
CA ALA A 822 -23.19 67.72 37.51
C ALA A 822 -23.50 69.13 38.03
N ALA A 823 -22.96 70.13 37.34
CA ALA A 823 -23.28 71.53 37.51
C ALA A 823 -23.85 72.06 36.19
N LEU A 824 -24.99 72.73 36.27
CA LEU A 824 -25.73 73.21 35.11
C LEU A 824 -26.00 74.70 35.31
N SER A 825 -25.62 75.55 34.36
CA SER A 825 -25.75 77.00 34.46
C SER A 825 -26.32 77.57 33.16
N ASN A 826 -27.27 78.50 33.27
CA ASN A 826 -27.84 79.22 32.13
C ASN A 826 -28.17 80.67 32.50
N GLY A 827 -28.31 81.55 31.49
CA GLY A 827 -28.66 82.94 31.75
C GLY A 827 -28.45 83.91 30.60
N GLY A 828 -28.63 85.21 30.87
CA GLY A 828 -28.45 86.31 29.92
C GLY A 828 -27.13 87.07 30.09
N PHE A 829 -26.74 87.84 29.08
CA PHE A 829 -25.51 88.68 29.11
C PHE A 829 -25.74 90.10 29.69
N ALA A 830 -26.98 90.48 30.03
CA ALA A 830 -27.31 91.83 30.50
C ALA A 830 -26.94 92.05 31.98
N HIS A 831 -26.64 93.31 32.34
CA HIS A 831 -26.13 93.76 33.65
C HIS A 831 -27.06 93.55 34.86
N ILE A 832 -28.29 93.05 34.66
CA ILE A 832 -29.27 92.80 35.71
C ILE A 832 -29.28 91.29 35.97
N SER A 833 -28.68 90.85 37.07
CA SER A 833 -28.44 89.44 37.43
C SER A 833 -29.70 88.59 37.68
N SER A 834 -30.90 89.08 37.37
CA SER A 834 -32.19 88.52 37.78
C SER A 834 -32.72 87.38 36.90
N GLY A 835 -31.84 86.62 36.23
CA GLY A 835 -32.26 85.52 35.34
C GLY A 835 -31.24 84.40 35.15
N ASN A 836 -30.07 84.46 35.80
CA ASN A 836 -29.07 83.40 35.70
C ASN A 836 -29.35 82.32 36.74
N THR A 837 -29.48 81.08 36.32
CA THR A 837 -29.66 79.95 37.24
C THR A 837 -28.45 79.03 37.24
N THR A 838 -28.14 78.45 38.40
CA THR A 838 -27.15 77.38 38.49
C THR A 838 -27.69 76.29 39.40
N ASP A 839 -27.71 75.08 38.87
CA ASP A 839 -28.17 73.88 39.55
C ASP A 839 -26.99 72.91 39.75
N LEU A 840 -26.93 72.29 40.92
CA LEU A 840 -26.08 71.14 41.22
C LEU A 840 -26.94 69.87 41.23
N ASP A 841 -26.46 68.83 40.58
CA ASP A 841 -27.18 67.57 40.35
C ASP A 841 -26.34 66.41 40.89
N LEU A 842 -26.93 65.58 41.73
CA LEU A 842 -26.37 64.32 42.18
C LEU A 842 -27.32 63.21 41.74
N SER A 843 -26.84 62.30 40.90
CA SER A 843 -27.68 61.27 40.31
C SER A 843 -27.03 59.90 40.28
N TYR A 844 -27.87 58.87 40.28
CA TYR A 844 -27.50 57.51 39.94
C TYR A 844 -28.11 57.18 38.58
N GLN A 845 -27.28 56.70 37.65
CA GLN A 845 -27.69 56.34 36.30
C GLN A 845 -27.45 54.86 36.04
N VAL A 846 -28.32 54.25 35.24
CA VAL A 846 -28.13 52.90 34.70
C VAL A 846 -28.41 52.91 33.21
N GLN A 847 -27.61 52.17 32.45
CA GLN A 847 -27.88 51.90 31.04
C GLN A 847 -28.58 50.53 30.93
N PRO A 848 -29.90 50.45 30.74
CA PRO A 848 -30.60 49.15 30.70
C PRO A 848 -30.15 48.26 29.53
N ILE A 849 -29.86 48.82 28.35
CA ILE A 849 -29.61 48.05 27.13
C ILE A 849 -28.20 48.33 26.59
N ALA A 850 -27.34 47.31 26.45
CA ALA A 850 -25.92 47.51 26.15
C ALA A 850 -25.66 48.04 24.73
N ARG A 851 -26.56 47.74 23.80
CA ARG A 851 -26.47 48.12 22.39
C ARG A 851 -27.10 49.48 22.08
N HIS A 852 -27.72 50.12 23.06
CA HIS A 852 -28.40 51.41 22.89
C HIS A 852 -27.90 52.41 23.93
N GLU A 853 -27.67 53.64 23.52
CA GLU A 853 -27.36 54.75 24.42
C GLU A 853 -28.64 55.28 25.10
N THR A 854 -29.31 54.40 25.84
CA THR A 854 -30.46 54.76 26.67
C THR A 854 -30.03 54.71 28.12
N TYR A 855 -30.28 55.78 28.87
CA TYR A 855 -29.95 55.91 30.28
C TYR A 855 -31.20 56.25 31.07
N LEU A 856 -31.37 55.54 32.19
CA LEU A 856 -32.33 55.88 33.23
C LEU A 856 -31.56 56.50 34.37
N LYS A 857 -31.90 57.73 34.74
CA LYS A 857 -31.31 58.46 35.87
C LYS A 857 -32.36 58.73 36.93
N ALA A 858 -31.97 58.60 38.19
CA ALA A 858 -32.72 59.11 39.32
C ALA A 858 -31.77 59.92 40.20
N GLY A 859 -32.21 61.08 40.65
CA GLY A 859 -31.31 61.98 41.36
C GLY A 859 -32.03 63.10 42.08
N VAL A 860 -31.23 63.97 42.68
CA VAL A 860 -31.66 65.20 43.33
C VAL A 860 -30.94 66.38 42.69
N ARG A 861 -31.70 67.42 42.41
CA ARG A 861 -31.19 68.67 41.86
C ARG A 861 -31.40 69.81 42.84
N GLN A 862 -30.35 70.55 43.14
CA GLN A 862 -30.37 71.71 44.02
C GLN A 862 -30.05 72.97 43.21
N ARG A 863 -30.95 73.95 43.23
CA ARG A 863 -30.64 75.29 42.72
C ARG A 863 -29.78 76.07 43.71
N VAL A 864 -28.58 76.48 43.27
CA VAL A 864 -27.61 77.23 44.09
C VAL A 864 -27.52 78.71 43.68
N SER A 865 -27.99 79.07 42.48
CA SER A 865 -28.11 80.46 42.01
C SER A 865 -29.41 80.63 41.23
N GLY A 866 -30.09 81.77 41.38
CA GLY A 866 -31.38 82.09 40.76
C GLY A 866 -32.59 81.95 41.70
N ASP A 867 -33.80 82.17 41.18
CA ASP A 867 -35.04 82.09 41.97
C ASP A 867 -35.40 80.62 42.28
N ASN A 868 -35.97 80.37 43.47
CA ASN A 868 -36.43 79.06 43.96
C ASN A 868 -35.31 78.05 44.29
N HIS A 869 -34.66 78.22 45.46
CA HIS A 869 -33.55 77.40 45.99
C HIS A 869 -33.97 75.99 46.49
N LYS A 870 -34.94 75.34 45.84
CA LYS A 870 -35.45 74.03 46.28
C LYS A 870 -34.56 72.88 45.81
N THR A 871 -34.43 71.86 46.66
CA THR A 871 -33.94 70.54 46.26
C THR A 871 -35.10 69.76 45.66
N ARG A 872 -34.95 69.30 44.42
CA ARG A 872 -36.00 68.60 43.68
C ARG A 872 -35.55 67.20 43.28
N PRO A 873 -36.18 66.14 43.81
CA PRO A 873 -35.95 64.79 43.31
C PRO A 873 -36.55 64.62 41.92
N TYR A 874 -35.89 63.85 41.05
CA TYR A 874 -36.36 63.63 39.68
C TYR A 874 -36.05 62.22 39.19
N VAL A 875 -36.78 61.82 38.15
CA VAL A 875 -36.42 60.70 37.26
C VAL A 875 -36.23 61.22 35.85
N ARG A 876 -35.26 60.69 35.13
CA ARG A 876 -34.92 61.11 33.77
C ARG A 876 -34.65 59.90 32.89
N VAL A 877 -35.17 59.92 31.68
CA VAL A 877 -34.80 59.01 30.61
C VAL A 877 -34.12 59.82 29.50
N SER A 878 -32.92 59.42 29.11
CA SER A 878 -32.25 59.98 27.95
C SER A 878 -31.90 58.87 26.97
N SER A 879 -32.09 59.10 25.69
CA SER A 879 -31.87 58.09 24.67
C SER A 879 -31.32 58.69 23.40
N ASN A 880 -30.23 58.14 22.89
CA ASN A 880 -29.79 58.36 21.52
C ASN A 880 -30.09 57.13 20.66
N VAL A 881 -31.17 57.21 19.87
CA VAL A 881 -31.75 56.06 19.16
C VAL A 881 -30.87 55.60 17.99
N LEU A 882 -30.19 56.55 17.34
CA LEU A 882 -29.30 56.26 16.20
C LEU A 882 -27.82 56.21 16.60
N SER A 883 -27.47 56.32 17.89
CA SER A 883 -26.07 56.18 18.29
C SER A 883 -25.54 54.79 18.01
N ASN A 884 -24.74 54.70 16.96
CA ASN A 884 -23.84 53.61 16.68
C ASN A 884 -22.70 54.14 15.80
N ASP A 885 -21.66 53.31 15.64
CA ASP A 885 -20.49 53.66 14.83
C ASP A 885 -20.83 53.96 13.35
N LYS A 886 -21.95 53.41 12.84
CA LYS A 886 -22.38 53.66 11.46
C LYS A 886 -22.81 55.11 11.25
N TRP A 887 -23.54 55.71 12.19
CA TRP A 887 -24.15 57.04 12.03
C TRP A 887 -23.48 58.16 12.83
N SER A 888 -22.43 57.87 13.61
CA SER A 888 -21.75 58.86 14.47
C SER A 888 -20.86 59.85 13.70
N LYS A 889 -20.55 60.98 14.35
CA LYS A 889 -19.47 61.89 13.92
C LYS A 889 -18.08 61.32 14.24
N GLU A 890 -17.97 60.14 14.83
CA GLU A 890 -16.72 59.61 15.35
C GLU A 890 -15.71 59.32 14.24
N TRP A 891 -14.41 59.42 14.55
CA TRP A 891 -13.35 59.21 13.56
C TRP A 891 -13.40 57.81 12.92
N LYS A 892 -13.54 57.74 11.58
CA LYS A 892 -13.56 56.48 10.82
C LYS A 892 -12.26 56.25 10.07
N PRO A 893 -11.38 55.32 10.47
CA PRO A 893 -10.03 55.18 9.91
C PRO A 893 -9.96 55.07 8.38
N ASP A 894 -10.90 54.37 7.75
CA ASP A 894 -10.83 54.04 6.31
C ASP A 894 -11.68 54.94 5.39
N LEU A 895 -12.46 55.87 5.95
CA LEU A 895 -13.37 56.73 5.16
C LEU A 895 -12.89 58.19 5.15
N ASN A 896 -12.89 58.85 3.99
CA ASN A 896 -12.58 60.28 3.91
C ASN A 896 -13.79 61.17 4.26
N HIS A 897 -15.01 60.65 4.07
CA HIS A 897 -16.25 61.29 4.47
C HIS A 897 -17.33 60.23 4.73
N TRP A 898 -18.32 60.54 5.59
CA TRP A 898 -19.45 59.65 5.88
C TRP A 898 -20.71 60.42 6.30
N LEU A 899 -21.87 59.79 6.14
CA LEU A 899 -23.16 60.35 6.56
C LEU A 899 -23.31 60.21 8.08
N TYR A 900 -23.60 61.32 8.74
CA TYR A 900 -23.93 61.44 10.16
C TYR A 900 -25.44 61.56 10.34
N GLN A 901 -26.00 60.80 11.28
CA GLN A 901 -27.39 60.94 11.73
C GLN A 901 -27.48 60.75 13.24
N ASN A 902 -28.29 61.57 13.90
CA ASN A 902 -28.47 61.53 15.35
C ASN A 902 -29.93 61.77 15.71
N VAL A 903 -30.49 60.95 16.60
CA VAL A 903 -31.84 61.14 17.15
C VAL A 903 -31.72 61.09 18.67
N TYR A 904 -31.72 62.27 19.28
CA TYR A 904 -31.63 62.41 20.72
C TYR A 904 -33.00 62.74 21.30
N ALA A 905 -33.41 61.96 22.30
CA ALA A 905 -34.63 62.16 23.07
C ALA A 905 -34.30 62.20 24.56
N ASP A 906 -34.91 63.12 25.29
CA ASP A 906 -34.70 63.31 26.72
C ASP A 906 -36.02 63.66 27.39
N GLY A 907 -36.28 63.03 28.53
CA GLY A 907 -37.47 63.25 29.33
C GLY A 907 -37.11 63.29 30.81
N LEU A 908 -37.40 64.39 31.49
CA LEU A 908 -37.18 64.60 32.91
C LEU A 908 -38.52 64.86 33.59
N LEU A 909 -38.80 64.16 34.68
CA LEU A 909 -39.99 64.33 35.50
C LEU A 909 -39.56 64.61 36.94
N TYR A 910 -40.02 65.74 37.49
CA TYR A 910 -39.80 66.03 38.91
C TYR A 910 -40.81 65.28 39.78
N LEU A 911 -40.32 64.67 40.87
CA LEU A 911 -41.14 63.85 41.76
C LEU A 911 -41.84 64.67 42.86
N ASP A 912 -41.39 65.91 43.10
CA ASP A 912 -42.04 66.84 44.02
C ASP A 912 -43.32 67.47 43.43
N ASN A 913 -43.36 67.64 42.11
CA ASN A 913 -44.56 68.00 41.35
C ASN A 913 -44.52 67.34 39.97
N THR A 914 -45.36 66.33 39.74
CA THR A 914 -45.38 65.57 38.48
C THR A 914 -45.97 66.36 37.31
N ALA A 915 -46.54 67.55 37.54
CA ALA A 915 -46.90 68.48 36.47
C ALA A 915 -45.67 69.19 35.88
N ASP A 916 -44.55 69.23 36.62
CA ASP A 916 -43.31 69.84 36.15
C ASP A 916 -42.46 68.76 35.44
N TYR A 917 -42.35 68.89 34.13
CA TYR A 917 -41.58 67.98 33.29
C TYR A 917 -40.78 68.74 32.23
N ILE A 918 -39.78 68.09 31.66
CA ILE A 918 -39.04 68.58 30.49
C ILE A 918 -38.95 67.44 29.49
N LEU A 919 -39.47 67.64 28.29
CA LEU A 919 -39.33 66.75 27.15
C LEU A 919 -38.53 67.46 26.06
N PHE A 920 -37.61 66.73 25.44
CA PHE A 920 -36.76 67.24 24.38
C PHE A 920 -36.53 66.16 23.33
N GLY A 921 -36.58 66.55 22.07
CA GLY A 921 -36.27 65.72 20.92
C GLY A 921 -35.47 66.50 19.89
N ARG A 922 -34.40 65.90 19.36
CA ARG A 922 -33.60 66.51 18.30
C ARG A 922 -33.14 65.47 17.30
N TYR A 923 -33.38 65.76 16.03
CA TYR A 923 -32.88 64.99 14.90
C TYR A 923 -31.87 65.81 14.12
N GLU A 924 -30.67 65.29 13.91
CA GLU A 924 -29.62 65.89 13.10
C GLU A 924 -29.23 64.97 11.95
N ILE A 925 -28.94 65.55 10.79
CA ILE A 925 -28.39 64.84 9.63
C ILE A 925 -27.35 65.72 8.93
N GLY A 926 -26.20 65.15 8.58
CA GLY A 926 -25.12 65.89 7.96
C GLY A 926 -24.04 65.00 7.38
N GLN A 927 -23.09 65.59 6.64
CA GLN A 927 -21.96 64.86 6.07
C GLN A 927 -20.69 65.22 6.84
N THR A 928 -20.01 64.25 7.42
CA THR A 928 -18.72 64.45 8.10
C THR A 928 -17.57 64.24 7.12
N PHE A 929 -16.59 65.13 7.16
CA PHE A 929 -15.38 65.11 6.33
C PHE A 929 -14.13 65.06 7.21
N LYS A 930 -13.15 64.22 6.85
CA LYS A 930 -11.83 64.23 7.48
C LYS A 930 -11.04 65.45 7.05
N MET A 931 -10.38 66.09 8.02
CA MET A 931 -9.50 67.23 7.80
C MET A 931 -8.03 66.85 8.03
N GLU A 932 -7.71 66.26 9.19
CA GLU A 932 -6.33 65.94 9.59
C GLU A 932 -6.29 64.65 10.42
N ASN A 933 -5.27 63.80 10.22
CA ASN A 933 -5.19 62.46 10.81
C ASN A 933 -4.60 62.48 12.23
N ASP A 934 -3.56 63.28 12.49
CA ASP A 934 -2.79 63.21 13.73
C ASP A 934 -3.62 63.53 15.00
N TYR A 935 -4.62 64.39 14.86
CA TYR A 935 -5.55 64.79 15.92
C TYR A 935 -7.01 64.44 15.59
N GLN A 936 -7.23 63.53 14.62
CA GLN A 936 -8.55 63.08 14.19
C GLN A 936 -9.54 64.23 13.94
N GLN A 937 -9.06 65.28 13.24
CA GLN A 937 -9.86 66.48 12.99
C GLN A 937 -10.89 66.23 11.90
N ARG A 938 -12.12 66.70 12.13
CA ARG A 938 -13.26 66.45 11.26
C ARG A 938 -14.21 67.65 11.23
N LEU A 939 -14.74 67.97 10.05
CA LEU A 939 -15.73 69.02 9.85
C LEU A 939 -17.06 68.40 9.43
N THR A 940 -18.15 68.79 10.07
CA THR A 940 -19.49 68.26 9.80
C THR A 940 -20.47 69.41 9.60
N PRO A 941 -20.80 69.80 8.36
CA PRO A 941 -22.02 70.53 8.08
C PRO A 941 -23.25 69.62 8.31
N TYR A 942 -24.29 70.15 8.97
CA TYR A 942 -25.53 69.43 9.26
C TYR A 942 -26.74 70.36 9.23
N THR A 943 -27.90 69.75 9.08
CA THR A 943 -29.20 70.36 9.38
C THR A 943 -29.86 69.59 10.51
N PHE A 944 -30.78 70.25 11.21
CA PHE A 944 -31.48 69.61 12.30
C PHE A 944 -32.90 70.15 12.46
N ILE A 945 -33.73 69.35 13.12
CA ILE A 945 -35.01 69.75 13.69
C ILE A 945 -35.00 69.40 15.17
N GLN A 946 -35.52 70.32 15.99
CA GLN A 946 -35.55 70.22 17.44
C GLN A 946 -36.96 70.56 17.93
N TRP A 947 -37.41 69.82 18.92
CA TRP A 947 -38.67 70.01 19.63
C TRP A 947 -38.43 69.95 21.14
N ALA A 948 -39.05 70.85 21.90
CA ALA A 948 -38.96 70.88 23.35
C ALA A 948 -40.30 71.31 23.98
N ASP A 949 -40.60 70.74 25.15
CA ASP A 949 -41.75 71.05 26.00
C ASP A 949 -41.32 71.01 27.47
N ASP A 950 -41.40 72.13 28.19
CA ASP A 950 -41.00 72.25 29.60
C ASP A 950 -42.18 72.43 30.57
N SER A 951 -43.36 71.97 30.19
CA SER A 951 -44.67 72.13 30.87
C SER A 951 -45.26 73.55 30.84
N GLU A 952 -44.44 74.59 30.66
CA GLU A 952 -44.89 75.98 30.51
C GLU A 952 -44.88 76.44 29.06
N ASN A 953 -43.89 75.97 28.29
CA ASN A 953 -43.62 76.38 26.92
C ASN A 953 -43.31 75.20 26.01
N THR A 954 -43.80 75.30 24.77
CA THR A 954 -43.51 74.35 23.69
C THR A 954 -42.84 75.08 22.53
N SER A 955 -41.84 74.46 21.91
CA SER A 955 -41.12 75.07 20.80
C SER A 955 -40.56 74.06 19.80
N THR A 956 -40.60 74.43 18.52
CA THR A 956 -40.06 73.66 17.39
C THR A 956 -39.14 74.55 16.56
N VAL A 957 -37.92 74.09 16.33
CA VAL A 957 -36.88 74.83 15.60
C VAL A 957 -36.29 73.95 14.51
N ALA A 958 -35.96 74.56 13.37
CA ALA A 958 -35.13 73.95 12.35
C ALA A 958 -33.88 74.81 12.12
N GLY A 959 -32.77 74.20 11.75
CA GLY A 959 -31.53 74.96 11.60
C GLY A 959 -30.49 74.31 10.71
N LEU A 960 -29.43 75.08 10.48
CA LEU A 960 -28.23 74.70 9.76
C LEU A 960 -27.03 74.95 10.66
N GLY A 961 -26.05 74.05 10.65
CA GLY A 961 -24.85 74.21 11.45
C GLY A 961 -23.64 73.57 10.81
N ALA A 962 -22.47 73.92 11.33
CA ALA A 962 -21.21 73.25 11.04
C ALA A 962 -20.45 73.03 12.34
N SER A 963 -20.04 71.78 12.61
CA SER A 963 -19.19 71.43 13.75
C SER A 963 -17.78 71.06 13.31
N TRP A 964 -16.79 71.60 13.99
CA TRP A 964 -15.41 71.16 13.92
C TRP A 964 -15.10 70.36 15.19
N ASN A 965 -14.72 69.09 14.99
CA ASN A 965 -14.35 68.20 16.07
C ASN A 965 -12.89 67.79 15.94
N TRP A 966 -12.21 67.56 17.06
CA TRP A 966 -10.84 67.04 17.12
C TRP A 966 -10.62 66.25 18.40
N LYS A 967 -9.59 65.41 18.41
CA LYS A 967 -9.14 64.71 19.62
C LYS A 967 -7.73 65.13 20.02
N SER A 968 -7.48 65.16 21.32
CA SER A 968 -6.18 65.53 21.88
C SER A 968 -5.81 64.64 23.08
N HIS A 969 -4.66 64.90 23.69
CA HIS A 969 -4.06 64.14 24.79
C HIS A 969 -3.84 62.65 24.45
N ASN A 970 -2.64 62.31 23.97
CA ASN A 970 -2.31 60.93 23.63
C ASN A 970 -1.71 60.18 24.82
N THR A 971 -2.41 59.16 25.34
CA THR A 971 -1.92 58.28 26.40
C THR A 971 -1.63 56.87 25.89
N LYS A 972 -0.76 56.13 26.60
CA LYS A 972 -0.38 54.77 26.23
C LYS A 972 -1.60 53.84 26.04
N TYR A 973 -2.58 53.90 26.93
CA TYR A 973 -3.70 52.95 26.94
C TYR A 973 -5.00 53.49 26.34
N ASN A 974 -5.25 54.80 26.35
CA ASN A 974 -6.49 55.36 25.81
C ASN A 974 -6.31 56.06 24.45
N GLY A 975 -5.07 56.17 23.96
CA GLY A 975 -4.77 56.93 22.75
C GLY A 975 -5.15 58.39 22.93
N LEU A 976 -5.72 59.02 21.90
CA LEU A 976 -6.33 60.34 21.97
C LEU A 976 -7.64 60.27 22.77
N ASP A 977 -7.60 60.67 24.04
CA ASP A 977 -8.68 60.44 24.99
C ASP A 977 -9.57 61.66 25.28
N VAL A 978 -9.13 62.86 24.92
CA VAL A 978 -9.94 64.08 24.99
C VAL A 978 -10.62 64.33 23.64
N ASP A 979 -11.96 64.24 23.58
CA ASP A 979 -12.76 64.61 22.39
C ASP A 979 -13.35 66.02 22.58
N SER A 980 -13.18 66.86 21.55
CA SER A 980 -13.58 68.26 21.56
C SER A 980 -14.42 68.58 20.33
N GLU A 981 -15.49 69.37 20.52
CA GLU A 981 -16.34 69.89 19.46
C GLU A 981 -16.55 71.38 19.66
N VAL A 982 -16.48 72.14 18.57
CA VAL A 982 -16.99 73.51 18.48
C VAL A 982 -17.88 73.62 17.26
N GLY A 983 -19.08 74.15 17.41
CA GLY A 983 -20.05 74.26 16.32
C GLY A 983 -20.66 75.65 16.22
N LEU A 984 -20.90 76.10 14.99
CA LEU A 984 -21.69 77.29 14.71
C LEU A 984 -23.05 76.84 14.15
N GLU A 985 -24.14 77.30 14.74
CA GLU A 985 -25.50 77.01 14.31
C GLU A 985 -26.28 78.28 14.04
N TRP A 986 -27.02 78.29 12.95
CA TRP A 986 -28.15 79.18 12.74
C TRP A 986 -29.45 78.38 12.95
N GLN A 987 -30.38 78.98 13.68
CA GLN A 987 -31.63 78.36 14.08
C GLN A 987 -32.80 79.27 13.70
N HIS A 988 -33.88 78.68 13.19
CA HIS A 988 -35.12 79.34 12.87
C HIS A 988 -36.29 78.68 13.61
N THR A 989 -37.08 79.50 14.30
CA THR A 989 -38.23 79.06 15.09
C THR A 989 -39.44 78.83 14.20
N LEU A 990 -39.88 77.57 14.10
CA LEU A 990 -41.06 77.19 13.30
C LEU A 990 -42.36 77.37 14.08
N GLN A 991 -42.33 77.07 15.38
CA GLN A 991 -43.47 77.21 16.29
C GLN A 991 -42.95 77.46 17.71
N SER A 992 -43.60 78.35 18.44
CA SER A 992 -43.30 78.63 19.85
C SER A 992 -44.54 79.14 20.56
N SER A 993 -44.72 78.75 21.83
CA SER A 993 -45.73 79.33 22.72
C SER A 993 -45.26 80.63 23.38
N GLN A 994 -43.98 80.99 23.24
CA GLN A 994 -43.42 82.22 23.79
C GLN A 994 -43.73 83.43 22.90
N ILE A 995 -44.15 84.54 23.52
CA ILE A 995 -44.51 85.78 22.84
C ILE A 995 -43.38 86.81 23.06
N ASN A 996 -42.88 87.44 21.99
CA ASN A 996 -41.88 88.54 21.95
C ASN A 996 -40.38 88.19 21.86
N LYS A 997 -39.96 87.28 20.97
CA LYS A 997 -38.53 87.07 20.68
C LYS A 997 -38.25 86.95 19.18
N SER A 998 -36.99 87.12 18.77
CA SER A 998 -36.54 86.93 17.38
C SER A 998 -36.85 85.50 16.90
N ASP A 999 -37.26 85.35 15.64
CA ASP A 999 -37.47 84.03 15.03
C ASP A 999 -36.15 83.33 14.72
N ASP A 1000 -35.07 84.11 14.51
CA ASP A 1000 -33.73 83.62 14.19
C ASP A 1000 -32.75 83.78 15.35
N ALA A 1001 -31.89 82.77 15.54
CA ALA A 1001 -30.79 82.77 16.50
C ALA A 1001 -29.49 82.21 15.90
N VAL A 1002 -28.35 82.72 16.35
CA VAL A 1002 -27.02 82.17 16.02
C VAL A 1002 -26.32 81.74 17.31
N LEU A 1003 -25.83 80.50 17.33
CA LEU A 1003 -25.22 79.87 18.49
C LEU A 1003 -23.82 79.37 18.18
N LEU A 1004 -22.88 79.60 19.10
CA LEU A 1004 -21.63 78.87 19.19
C LEU A 1004 -21.78 77.77 20.25
N ARG A 1005 -21.81 76.52 19.82
CA ARG A 1005 -21.84 75.32 20.67
C ARG A 1005 -20.43 74.81 20.94
N PHE A 1006 -20.23 74.20 22.09
CA PHE A 1006 -19.00 73.50 22.41
C PHE A 1006 -19.28 72.26 23.26
N SER A 1007 -18.43 71.24 23.12
CA SER A 1007 -18.37 70.10 24.03
C SER A 1007 -16.96 69.55 24.17
N LEU A 1008 -16.65 69.02 25.34
CA LEU A 1008 -15.38 68.44 25.72
C LEU A 1008 -15.65 67.21 26.58
N SER A 1009 -15.13 66.05 26.20
CA SER A 1009 -15.31 64.79 26.96
C SER A 1009 -13.98 64.04 27.10
N PHE A 1010 -13.71 63.47 28.29
CA PHE A 1010 -12.49 62.68 28.55
C PHE A 1010 -12.66 61.66 29.69
#